data_AF-A0A8H4RLH1-F1
#
_entry.id   AF-A0A8H4RLH1-F1
#
_cell.length_a   1.000
_cell.length_b   1.000
_cell.length_c   1.000
_cell.angle_alpha   90.00
_cell.angle_beta   90.00
_cell.angle_gamma   90.00
#
_symmetry.space_group_name_H-M   'P 1'
#
loop_
_entity.id
_entity.type
_entity.pdbx_description
1 polymer ?
#
loop_
_entity_poly.entity_id
_entity_poly.type
_entity_poly.pdbx_seq_one_letter_code
_entity_poly.pdbx_strand_id
1 'polypeptide(L)'
;MLGREYDLVVFGTTGFTGKLTAEYIATGLPTDLKWAIAGRSQAKLEAVAAECKTLNPDRTQPAIEMCSLEAEELNALAKKSTLLISTVGPYSLYGEHAFKACADNGTHYLDITGEAVWVSSMIKKYERTAKASGSIMIPQIGIDSAPADLVTWSICGMIREKFSAPTAEVIMAVTLDSAPSGGTIGSVLSILDVYSVKELNEASSPFALSPIPGPKVKSAVPWTTRLFGVRAVPDLGVLTTYIFEAADRPLVQRTWGLLGGPNFYGPNFQFNEYLKTRNHLTAVLTHIAMVVGSIFLLVPFLRTFLKTQVVQPGDGPSKEQAKKGKVVFQAIGTPDVASPNPPRAVCKALYRGGAYESYQSIEISIPPAAALDVGQKRARLHGSNNPSRYALYESISENYKKGLFDSPLRQCSTEAILNKNVEAFYTREHLEDILELKLLKRGASIAKNPRNLTRPRTQNPNPSDETSHTNGEAGSDGISSTNSNFLTAEEKVLSRKECAALDRESAGTLDGLTKDLVVVLATCAMGAVVQGWSQESIVGANLDWPLEFGLATKSQDGTFVPSSYNALLYFGLVNAMPYFAASVLGAWVSDPITNYHGRRLALLFAGVCSFAGPIGAAGCHSWWQLLICRFVQGVGMGAKSSVSPRWLMKKGRYGEAYLALERLRETPLQAARDLYLIYAQLKVETLLFSGETITEADLNKLLKGDENIENDGTRTARPGFFGRVAQLFTIRRNRRAVVASCIAMSAQQFSGFNVFAFLATSLFVNSGVGNLSNLGVTIGFTAANVLFSASAYLLIDKWGRRTLLLSSLTLMFPFLLLTGHFLDMDINGVPPLASVIPLLILYTALYSPGAGVIPFMYSSEVFPLVHREAGMSLACAVNFGFAGILALVTPLYSTALNHKYLKLLGAFAGFDAIAAIMVWLFMRSPSEAVSLEEMNYCFGAPTGRYMDYQVSVALPWTLKQPLRLFGITVTKKPEFAEWYHDAAENAAHAAA
;
A
#
# COMPACT_ATOMS: atom_id res chain seq x y z
N MET A 1 -24.09 -30.05 -38.38
CA MET A 1 -22.80 -29.39 -38.08
C MET A 1 -21.59 -30.30 -38.35
N LEU A 2 -21.73 -31.41 -39.09
CA LEU A 2 -20.57 -32.20 -39.57
C LEU A 2 -20.12 -31.60 -40.91
N GLY A 3 -18.92 -30.99 -40.98
CA GLY A 3 -18.35 -30.46 -42.22
C GLY A 3 -17.63 -29.10 -42.14
N ARG A 4 -17.33 -28.56 -40.95
CA ARG A 4 -16.50 -27.34 -40.83
C ARG A 4 -15.01 -27.68 -40.88
N GLU A 5 -14.20 -26.72 -41.32
CA GLU A 5 -12.75 -26.89 -41.54
C GLU A 5 -12.01 -27.07 -40.21
N TYR A 6 -12.40 -26.30 -39.19
CA TYR A 6 -11.83 -26.36 -37.85
C TYR A 6 -12.89 -26.72 -36.81
N ASP A 7 -12.52 -27.59 -35.88
CA ASP A 7 -13.29 -27.88 -34.68
C ASP A 7 -13.21 -26.69 -33.70
N LEU A 8 -12.02 -26.07 -33.61
CA LEU A 8 -11.74 -24.98 -32.67
C LEU A 8 -10.80 -23.93 -33.27
N VAL A 9 -11.11 -22.65 -33.09
CA VAL A 9 -10.21 -21.54 -33.46
C VAL A 9 -9.99 -20.61 -32.28
N VAL A 10 -8.74 -20.26 -32.01
CA VAL A 10 -8.37 -19.26 -30.99
C VAL A 10 -8.06 -17.92 -31.67
N PHE A 11 -8.95 -16.94 -31.49
CA PHE A 11 -8.80 -15.60 -32.01
C PHE A 11 -8.15 -14.66 -30.99
N GLY A 12 -7.06 -13.99 -31.38
CA GLY A 12 -6.26 -13.17 -30.46
C GLY A 12 -5.05 -13.89 -29.86
N THR A 13 -4.58 -14.96 -30.51
CA THR A 13 -3.54 -15.86 -30.00
C THR A 13 -2.20 -15.16 -29.70
N THR A 14 -1.93 -14.01 -30.33
CA THR A 14 -0.69 -13.26 -30.11
C THR A 14 -0.67 -12.45 -28.80
N GLY A 15 -1.81 -12.35 -28.09
CA GLY A 15 -1.89 -11.74 -26.77
C GLY A 15 -1.45 -12.69 -25.65
N PHE A 16 -1.25 -12.16 -24.45
CA PHE A 16 -0.79 -12.93 -23.28
C PHE A 16 -1.71 -14.13 -22.99
N THR A 17 -3.01 -13.89 -22.84
CA THR A 17 -3.98 -14.96 -22.56
C THR A 17 -4.14 -15.91 -23.74
N GLY A 18 -4.22 -15.39 -24.97
CA GLY A 18 -4.36 -16.20 -26.18
C GLY A 18 -3.20 -17.18 -26.39
N LYS A 19 -1.96 -16.75 -26.11
CA LYS A 19 -0.78 -17.62 -26.19
C LYS A 19 -0.88 -18.78 -25.21
N LEU A 20 -1.19 -18.48 -23.95
CA LEU A 20 -1.33 -19.50 -22.92
C LEU A 20 -2.53 -20.44 -23.22
N THR A 21 -3.63 -19.94 -23.79
CA THR A 21 -4.77 -20.76 -24.27
C THR A 21 -4.33 -21.73 -25.37
N ALA A 22 -3.49 -21.30 -26.30
CA ALA A 22 -2.90 -22.19 -27.31
C ALA A 22 -1.95 -23.22 -26.69
N GLU A 23 -1.11 -22.84 -25.71
CA GLU A 23 -0.23 -23.77 -24.97
C GLU A 23 -1.05 -24.85 -24.23
N TYR A 24 -2.18 -24.49 -23.62
CA TYR A 24 -3.06 -25.46 -22.96
C TYR A 24 -3.75 -26.39 -23.95
N ILE A 25 -4.24 -25.89 -25.09
CA ILE A 25 -4.79 -26.75 -26.16
C ILE A 25 -3.73 -27.73 -26.65
N ALA A 26 -2.47 -27.29 -26.77
CA ALA A 26 -1.35 -28.13 -27.17
C ALA A 26 -1.03 -29.27 -26.21
N THR A 27 -1.24 -29.07 -24.93
CA THR A 27 -0.83 -30.02 -23.88
C THR A 27 -1.98 -30.83 -23.30
N GLY A 28 -3.20 -30.29 -23.29
CA GLY A 28 -4.33 -30.85 -22.53
C GLY A 28 -5.51 -31.39 -23.35
N LEU A 29 -5.64 -31.06 -24.64
CA LEU A 29 -6.75 -31.56 -25.49
C LEU A 29 -6.36 -32.77 -26.35
N PRO A 30 -7.35 -33.53 -26.88
CA PRO A 30 -7.09 -34.67 -27.77
C PRO A 30 -6.15 -34.31 -28.93
N THR A 31 -5.27 -35.25 -29.28
CA THR A 31 -4.19 -35.05 -30.26
C THR A 31 -4.69 -34.97 -31.71
N ASP A 32 -5.91 -35.45 -31.97
CA ASP A 32 -6.58 -35.49 -33.27
C ASP A 32 -7.47 -34.26 -33.56
N LEU A 33 -7.57 -33.32 -32.61
CA LEU A 33 -8.36 -32.08 -32.76
C LEU A 33 -7.90 -31.24 -33.97
N LYS A 34 -8.82 -30.88 -34.87
CA LYS A 34 -8.53 -29.94 -35.96
C LYS A 34 -8.73 -28.51 -35.48
N TRP A 35 -7.65 -27.76 -35.32
CA TRP A 35 -7.72 -26.42 -34.73
C TRP A 35 -6.82 -25.41 -35.43
N ALA A 36 -7.14 -24.12 -35.26
CA ALA A 36 -6.36 -23.02 -35.80
C ALA A 36 -6.12 -21.91 -34.78
N ILE A 37 -5.04 -21.16 -35.00
CA ILE A 37 -4.73 -19.92 -34.28
C ILE A 37 -4.91 -18.74 -35.23
N ALA A 38 -5.61 -17.70 -34.77
CA ALA A 38 -5.98 -16.56 -35.59
C ALA A 38 -5.53 -15.22 -35.00
N GLY A 39 -5.10 -14.33 -35.89
CA GLY A 39 -4.67 -12.97 -35.53
C GLY A 39 -4.11 -12.15 -36.70
N ARG A 40 -3.64 -10.94 -36.41
CA ARG A 40 -3.19 -9.95 -37.42
C ARG A 40 -1.73 -10.06 -37.86
N SER A 41 -0.92 -10.83 -37.14
CA SER A 41 0.54 -10.86 -37.34
C SER A 41 1.01 -12.29 -37.59
N GLN A 42 1.28 -12.58 -38.86
CA GLN A 42 1.74 -13.90 -39.31
C GLN A 42 2.97 -14.36 -38.52
N ALA A 43 4.02 -13.54 -38.45
CA ALA A 43 5.26 -13.89 -37.75
C ALA A 43 5.05 -14.22 -36.26
N LYS A 44 4.13 -13.51 -35.57
CA LYS A 44 3.81 -13.81 -34.17
C LYS A 44 3.01 -15.10 -34.02
N LEU A 45 2.11 -15.39 -34.96
CA LEU A 45 1.35 -16.65 -34.97
C LEU A 45 2.27 -17.84 -35.24
N GLU A 46 3.20 -17.72 -36.18
CA GLU A 46 4.21 -18.74 -36.48
C GLU A 46 5.07 -19.06 -35.24
N ALA A 47 5.47 -18.04 -34.48
CA ALA A 47 6.18 -18.24 -33.22
C ALA A 47 5.36 -19.04 -32.20
N VAL A 48 4.07 -18.72 -32.03
CA VAL A 48 3.19 -19.47 -31.11
C VAL A 48 2.95 -20.90 -31.61
N ALA A 49 2.78 -21.12 -32.92
CA ALA A 49 2.66 -22.45 -33.50
C ALA A 49 3.94 -23.29 -33.28
N ALA A 50 5.12 -22.70 -33.43
CA ALA A 50 6.39 -23.36 -33.16
C ALA A 50 6.55 -23.74 -31.68
N GLU A 51 6.13 -22.87 -30.76
CA GLU A 51 6.09 -23.19 -29.33
C GLU A 51 5.12 -24.33 -29.03
N CYS A 52 3.91 -24.32 -29.59
CA CYS A 52 2.94 -25.41 -29.45
C CYS A 52 3.50 -26.74 -29.97
N LYS A 53 4.21 -26.73 -31.10
CA LYS A 53 4.89 -27.89 -31.66
C LYS A 53 5.99 -28.43 -30.75
N THR A 54 6.71 -27.54 -30.06
CA THR A 54 7.74 -27.92 -29.09
C THR A 54 7.14 -28.58 -27.86
N LEU A 55 5.97 -28.11 -27.41
CA LEU A 55 5.26 -28.67 -26.26
C LEU A 55 4.69 -30.06 -26.53
N ASN A 56 4.17 -30.29 -27.74
CA ASN A 56 3.63 -31.59 -28.14
C ASN A 56 3.82 -31.82 -29.65
N PRO A 57 4.91 -32.50 -30.06
CA PRO A 57 5.21 -32.73 -31.47
C PRO A 57 4.25 -33.69 -32.17
N ASP A 58 3.70 -34.66 -31.42
CA ASP A 58 2.96 -35.80 -31.97
C ASP A 58 1.47 -35.51 -32.26
N ARG A 59 1.00 -34.30 -31.94
CA ARG A 59 -0.39 -33.87 -32.21
C ARG A 59 -0.54 -33.12 -33.53
N THR A 60 -1.78 -33.02 -34.01
CA THR A 60 -2.15 -32.12 -35.10
C THR A 60 -1.83 -30.67 -34.74
N GLN A 61 -0.90 -30.07 -35.48
CA GLN A 61 -0.43 -28.70 -35.26
C GLN A 61 -1.49 -27.68 -35.69
N PRO A 62 -1.56 -26.51 -35.04
CA PRO A 62 -2.57 -25.50 -35.37
C PRO A 62 -2.34 -24.95 -36.78
N ALA A 63 -3.41 -24.83 -37.56
CA ALA A 63 -3.39 -24.00 -38.76
C ALA A 63 -3.27 -22.52 -38.39
N ILE A 64 -2.75 -21.69 -39.30
CA ILE A 64 -2.62 -20.25 -39.10
C ILE A 64 -3.66 -19.54 -39.97
N GLU A 65 -4.57 -18.80 -39.34
CA GLU A 65 -5.59 -18.00 -40.01
C GLU A 65 -5.31 -16.51 -39.79
N MET A 66 -4.99 -15.80 -40.85
CA MET A 66 -4.84 -14.36 -40.80
C MET A 66 -6.22 -13.71 -40.70
N CYS A 67 -6.46 -12.98 -39.62
CA CYS A 67 -7.75 -12.34 -39.36
C CYS A 67 -7.56 -11.05 -38.56
N SER A 68 -8.12 -9.97 -39.09
CA SER A 68 -8.20 -8.66 -38.47
C SER A 68 -9.49 -8.48 -37.67
N LEU A 69 -9.77 -7.25 -37.23
CA LEU A 69 -10.97 -6.92 -36.46
C LEU A 69 -12.16 -6.58 -37.36
N GLU A 70 -11.99 -6.65 -38.67
CA GLU A 70 -13.03 -6.32 -39.65
C GLU A 70 -14.14 -7.39 -39.68
N ALA A 71 -15.38 -6.92 -39.81
CA ALA A 71 -16.55 -7.78 -39.70
C ALA A 71 -16.61 -8.89 -40.77
N GLU A 72 -16.13 -8.60 -41.98
CA GLU A 72 -16.15 -9.54 -43.11
C GLU A 72 -15.18 -10.71 -42.89
N GLU A 73 -13.97 -10.42 -42.41
CA GLU A 73 -12.96 -11.44 -42.11
C GLU A 73 -13.38 -12.32 -40.93
N LEU A 74 -13.94 -11.71 -39.88
CA LEU A 74 -14.47 -12.46 -38.73
C LEU A 74 -15.66 -13.33 -39.10
N ASN A 75 -16.51 -12.90 -40.04
CA ASN A 75 -17.59 -13.70 -40.59
C ASN A 75 -17.06 -14.91 -41.37
N ALA A 76 -16.03 -14.72 -42.20
CA ALA A 76 -15.37 -15.82 -42.89
C ALA A 76 -14.75 -16.83 -41.91
N LEU A 77 -14.06 -16.34 -40.87
CA LEU A 77 -13.47 -17.18 -39.82
C LEU A 77 -14.54 -17.98 -39.06
N ALA A 78 -15.65 -17.35 -38.70
CA ALA A 78 -16.76 -18.01 -38.01
C ALA A 78 -17.37 -19.16 -38.85
N LYS A 79 -17.48 -19.01 -40.17
CA LYS A 79 -18.00 -20.06 -41.07
C LYS A 79 -17.12 -21.31 -41.12
N LYS A 80 -15.80 -21.13 -41.02
CA LYS A 80 -14.82 -22.23 -40.99
C LYS A 80 -14.76 -22.98 -39.66
N SER A 81 -15.23 -22.35 -38.57
CA SER A 81 -14.99 -22.80 -37.20
C SER A 81 -16.23 -23.40 -36.58
N THR A 82 -16.14 -24.52 -35.86
CA THR A 82 -17.26 -25.02 -35.03
C THR A 82 -17.35 -24.25 -33.71
N LEU A 83 -16.21 -23.98 -33.09
CA LEU A 83 -16.06 -23.19 -31.88
C LEU A 83 -15.01 -22.08 -32.10
N LEU A 84 -15.35 -20.85 -31.72
CA LEU A 84 -14.44 -19.70 -31.70
C LEU A 84 -14.20 -19.26 -30.24
N ILE A 85 -12.94 -19.23 -29.82
CA ILE A 85 -12.49 -18.70 -28.53
C ILE A 85 -11.87 -17.32 -28.79
N SER A 86 -12.42 -16.26 -28.21
CA SER A 86 -11.91 -14.90 -28.36
C SER A 86 -11.16 -14.44 -27.11
N THR A 87 -9.87 -14.12 -27.27
CA THR A 87 -9.04 -13.51 -26.23
C THR A 87 -8.68 -12.05 -26.57
N VAL A 88 -9.50 -11.38 -27.38
CA VAL A 88 -9.27 -10.01 -27.86
C VAL A 88 -10.11 -9.01 -27.04
N GLY A 89 -9.44 -8.36 -26.06
CA GLY A 89 -10.01 -7.23 -25.30
C GLY A 89 -9.32 -5.89 -25.65
N PRO A 90 -9.90 -4.74 -25.26
CA PRO A 90 -11.18 -4.57 -24.56
C PRO A 90 -12.40 -4.98 -25.40
N TYR A 91 -13.35 -5.72 -24.80
CA TYR A 91 -14.45 -6.35 -25.54
C TYR A 91 -15.53 -5.34 -25.93
N SER A 92 -15.75 -4.32 -25.10
CA SER A 92 -16.58 -3.15 -25.41
C SER A 92 -16.20 -2.43 -26.71
N LEU A 93 -14.94 -2.49 -27.11
CA LEU A 93 -14.45 -1.88 -28.34
C LEU A 93 -14.39 -2.86 -29.52
N TYR A 94 -13.93 -4.08 -29.29
CA TYR A 94 -13.54 -4.99 -30.38
C TYR A 94 -14.31 -6.33 -30.42
N GLY A 95 -15.09 -6.65 -29.38
CA GLY A 95 -15.69 -7.97 -29.22
C GLY A 95 -16.95 -8.23 -30.06
N GLU A 96 -17.71 -7.18 -30.41
CA GLU A 96 -19.05 -7.34 -31.01
C GLU A 96 -19.04 -8.04 -32.37
N HIS A 97 -18.06 -7.75 -33.24
CA HIS A 97 -18.01 -8.33 -34.58
C HIS A 97 -17.83 -9.86 -34.57
N ALA A 98 -16.94 -10.36 -33.70
CA ALA A 98 -16.72 -11.80 -33.53
C ALA A 98 -17.95 -12.48 -32.91
N PHE A 99 -18.57 -11.85 -31.91
CA PHE A 99 -19.78 -12.36 -31.26
C PHE A 99 -20.95 -12.47 -32.26
N LYS A 100 -21.19 -11.40 -33.03
CA LYS A 100 -22.22 -11.35 -34.08
C LYS A 100 -21.98 -12.41 -35.15
N ALA A 101 -20.75 -12.50 -35.68
CA ALA A 101 -20.39 -13.47 -36.70
C ALA A 101 -20.69 -14.91 -36.25
N CYS A 102 -20.42 -15.23 -34.99
CA CYS A 102 -20.72 -16.54 -34.44
C CYS A 102 -22.22 -16.78 -34.25
N ALA A 103 -22.95 -15.78 -33.74
CA ALA A 103 -24.39 -15.85 -33.59
C ALA A 103 -25.11 -16.07 -34.93
N ASP A 104 -24.71 -15.37 -35.99
CA ASP A 104 -25.33 -15.43 -37.31
C ASP A 104 -25.08 -16.78 -38.01
N ASN A 105 -23.86 -17.33 -37.88
CA ASN A 105 -23.47 -18.55 -38.60
C ASN A 105 -23.70 -19.84 -37.81
N GLY A 106 -24.24 -19.80 -36.60
CA GLY A 106 -24.40 -20.99 -35.76
C GLY A 106 -23.07 -21.53 -35.21
N THR A 107 -22.04 -20.69 -35.14
CA THR A 107 -20.73 -21.03 -34.53
C THR A 107 -20.80 -20.84 -33.03
N HIS A 108 -20.26 -21.79 -32.26
CA HIS A 108 -20.18 -21.63 -30.81
C HIS A 108 -19.13 -20.58 -30.46
N TYR A 109 -19.37 -19.79 -29.42
CA TYR A 109 -18.53 -18.66 -29.05
C TYR A 109 -18.24 -18.65 -27.56
N LEU A 110 -16.97 -18.45 -27.22
CA LEU A 110 -16.46 -18.29 -25.87
C LEU A 110 -15.57 -17.06 -25.76
N ASP A 111 -15.63 -16.37 -24.64
CA ASP A 111 -14.69 -15.29 -24.32
C ASP A 111 -14.41 -15.18 -22.82
N ILE A 112 -13.40 -14.38 -22.49
CA ILE A 112 -12.91 -14.13 -21.13
C ILE A 112 -13.21 -12.71 -20.65
N THR A 113 -14.27 -12.08 -21.16
CA THR A 113 -14.60 -10.70 -20.76
C THR A 113 -14.93 -10.61 -19.27
N GLY A 114 -14.58 -9.49 -18.63
CA GLY A 114 -15.09 -9.09 -17.31
C GLY A 114 -16.13 -7.96 -17.40
N GLU A 115 -16.57 -7.61 -18.62
CA GLU A 115 -17.35 -6.40 -18.91
C GLU A 115 -18.86 -6.71 -18.92
N ALA A 116 -19.50 -6.79 -17.74
CA ALA A 116 -20.94 -7.16 -17.62
C ALA A 116 -21.89 -6.25 -18.43
N VAL A 117 -21.56 -4.97 -18.61
CA VAL A 117 -22.32 -4.02 -19.46
C VAL A 117 -22.30 -4.40 -20.94
N TRP A 118 -21.16 -4.91 -21.41
CA TRP A 118 -21.02 -5.41 -22.77
C TRP A 118 -21.81 -6.72 -22.94
N VAL A 119 -21.72 -7.63 -21.97
CA VAL A 119 -22.50 -8.89 -21.98
C VAL A 119 -24.01 -8.61 -22.00
N SER A 120 -24.48 -7.67 -21.18
CA SER A 120 -25.89 -7.21 -21.18
C SER A 120 -26.32 -6.73 -22.56
N SER A 121 -25.45 -5.95 -23.23
CA SER A 121 -25.69 -5.44 -24.58
C SER A 121 -25.74 -6.56 -25.62
N MET A 122 -24.82 -7.53 -25.56
CA MET A 122 -24.78 -8.66 -26.49
C MET A 122 -26.00 -9.57 -26.35
N ILE A 123 -26.45 -9.83 -25.12
CA ILE A 123 -27.68 -10.60 -24.86
C ILE A 123 -28.88 -9.91 -25.52
N LYS A 124 -29.06 -8.61 -25.28
CA LYS A 124 -30.18 -7.83 -25.86
C LYS A 124 -30.17 -7.84 -27.39
N LYS A 125 -28.98 -7.75 -28.01
CA LYS A 125 -28.82 -7.69 -29.47
C LYS A 125 -28.98 -9.07 -30.14
N TYR A 126 -28.39 -10.13 -29.59
CA TYR A 126 -28.13 -11.37 -30.35
C TYR A 126 -28.74 -12.64 -29.75
N GLU A 127 -29.39 -12.61 -28.59
CA GLU A 127 -29.96 -13.82 -27.98
C GLU A 127 -30.99 -14.51 -28.91
N ARG A 128 -31.82 -13.74 -29.63
CA ARG A 128 -32.80 -14.28 -30.58
C ARG A 128 -32.11 -14.97 -31.75
N THR A 129 -31.08 -14.34 -32.31
CA THR A 129 -30.31 -14.88 -33.44
C THR A 129 -29.58 -16.16 -33.06
N ALA A 130 -28.91 -16.18 -31.90
CA ALA A 130 -28.21 -17.37 -31.41
C ALA A 130 -29.15 -18.56 -31.18
N LYS A 131 -30.35 -18.31 -30.62
CA LYS A 131 -31.38 -19.36 -30.47
C LYS A 131 -31.86 -19.90 -31.83
N ALA A 132 -31.99 -19.04 -32.83
CA ALA A 132 -32.43 -19.43 -34.17
C ALA A 132 -31.37 -20.21 -34.94
N SER A 133 -30.10 -19.80 -34.86
CA SER A 133 -28.97 -20.49 -35.52
C SER A 133 -28.53 -21.75 -34.76
N GLY A 134 -28.91 -21.87 -33.49
CA GLY A 134 -28.51 -22.96 -32.61
C GLY A 134 -27.08 -22.82 -32.06
N SER A 135 -26.46 -21.64 -32.19
CA SER A 135 -25.17 -21.36 -31.56
C SER A 135 -25.29 -21.33 -30.04
N ILE A 136 -24.17 -21.65 -29.39
CA ILE A 136 -24.03 -21.58 -27.93
C ILE A 136 -23.05 -20.43 -27.69
N MET A 137 -23.55 -19.40 -27.01
CA MET A 137 -22.80 -18.18 -26.72
C MET A 137 -22.53 -18.15 -25.21
N ILE A 138 -21.26 -18.30 -24.81
CA ILE A 138 -20.85 -18.27 -23.41
C ILE A 138 -19.78 -17.19 -23.24
N PRO A 139 -20.18 -15.91 -23.17
CA PRO A 139 -19.26 -14.86 -22.76
C PRO A 139 -18.95 -14.99 -21.26
N GLN A 140 -17.91 -14.30 -20.81
CA GLN A 140 -17.58 -14.14 -19.39
C GLN A 140 -17.14 -15.44 -18.70
N ILE A 141 -16.31 -16.25 -19.36
CA ILE A 141 -15.78 -17.51 -18.81
C ILE A 141 -14.35 -17.40 -18.26
N GLY A 142 -13.96 -16.20 -17.82
CA GLY A 142 -12.70 -15.97 -17.12
C GLY A 142 -12.72 -16.36 -15.64
N ILE A 143 -11.61 -16.11 -14.93
CA ILE A 143 -11.48 -16.27 -13.46
C ILE A 143 -12.46 -15.37 -12.71
N ASP A 144 -12.75 -14.23 -13.33
CA ASP A 144 -13.64 -13.16 -12.92
C ASP A 144 -15.06 -13.50 -13.37
N SER A 145 -15.49 -14.76 -13.18
CA SER A 145 -16.87 -15.22 -13.36
C SER A 145 -17.08 -16.74 -13.25
N ALA A 146 -16.33 -17.54 -14.03
CA ALA A 146 -16.61 -18.97 -14.13
C ALA A 146 -16.39 -19.74 -12.81
N PRO A 147 -15.29 -19.51 -12.06
CA PRO A 147 -15.13 -20.12 -10.74
C PRO A 147 -16.23 -19.72 -9.76
N ALA A 148 -16.63 -18.44 -9.77
CA ALA A 148 -17.69 -17.93 -8.90
C ALA A 148 -19.03 -18.63 -9.17
N ASP A 149 -19.39 -18.80 -10.45
CA ASP A 149 -20.64 -19.47 -10.83
C ASP A 149 -20.62 -20.98 -10.52
N LEU A 150 -19.53 -21.67 -10.84
CA LEU A 150 -19.40 -23.12 -10.62
C LEU A 150 -19.36 -23.49 -9.13
N VAL A 151 -18.62 -22.74 -8.31
CA VAL A 151 -18.56 -22.97 -6.87
C VAL A 151 -19.94 -22.73 -6.25
N THR A 152 -20.64 -21.69 -6.70
CA THR A 152 -22.01 -21.41 -6.24
C THR A 152 -22.97 -22.52 -6.66
N TRP A 153 -22.95 -22.94 -7.92
CA TRP A 153 -23.77 -24.05 -8.42
C TRP A 153 -23.54 -25.34 -7.62
N SER A 154 -22.27 -25.65 -7.33
CA SER A 154 -21.88 -26.84 -6.54
C SER A 154 -22.39 -26.77 -5.10
N ILE A 155 -22.30 -25.61 -4.45
CA ILE A 155 -22.83 -25.39 -3.09
C ILE A 155 -24.35 -25.54 -3.07
N CYS A 156 -25.05 -24.91 -4.00
CA CYS A 156 -26.51 -24.99 -4.09
C CYS A 156 -26.97 -26.44 -4.33
N GLY A 157 -26.29 -27.16 -5.22
CA GLY A 157 -26.51 -28.59 -5.45
C GLY A 157 -26.31 -29.41 -4.18
N MET A 158 -25.20 -29.18 -3.46
CA MET A 158 -24.91 -29.87 -2.19
C MET A 158 -25.99 -29.59 -1.13
N ILE A 159 -26.44 -28.34 -0.99
CA ILE A 159 -27.48 -27.98 -0.03
C ILE A 159 -28.79 -28.70 -0.37
N ARG A 160 -29.17 -28.69 -1.64
CA ARG A 160 -30.37 -29.36 -2.13
C ARG A 160 -30.29 -30.88 -1.91
N GLU A 161 -29.17 -31.52 -2.23
CA GLU A 161 -28.98 -32.96 -2.08
C GLU A 161 -28.92 -33.41 -0.62
N LYS A 162 -28.15 -32.71 0.23
CA LYS A 162 -27.89 -33.14 1.62
C LYS A 162 -28.91 -32.63 2.62
N PHE A 163 -29.45 -31.44 2.43
CA PHE A 163 -30.40 -30.82 3.38
C PHE A 163 -31.83 -30.78 2.85
N SER A 164 -32.07 -31.17 1.59
CA SER A 164 -33.40 -31.08 0.94
C SER A 164 -34.03 -29.69 1.09
N ALA A 165 -33.20 -28.65 1.11
CA ALA A 165 -33.59 -27.27 1.36
C ALA A 165 -33.17 -26.36 0.19
N PRO A 166 -33.89 -25.24 -0.04
CA PRO A 166 -33.39 -24.19 -0.91
C PRO A 166 -32.19 -23.46 -0.28
N THR A 167 -31.45 -22.68 -1.06
CA THR A 167 -30.32 -21.84 -0.62
C THR A 167 -30.74 -20.38 -0.52
N ALA A 168 -30.46 -19.75 0.62
CA ALA A 168 -30.76 -18.34 0.89
C ALA A 168 -29.60 -17.41 0.47
N GLU A 169 -28.37 -17.68 0.90
CA GLU A 169 -27.21 -16.84 0.58
C GLU A 169 -25.98 -17.69 0.31
N VAL A 170 -25.19 -17.28 -0.68
CA VAL A 170 -23.81 -17.73 -0.87
C VAL A 170 -22.88 -16.53 -0.71
N ILE A 171 -21.94 -16.64 0.23
CA ILE A 171 -20.87 -15.67 0.44
C ILE A 171 -19.57 -16.29 -0.03
N MET A 172 -18.86 -15.60 -0.92
CA MET A 172 -17.58 -16.06 -1.47
C MET A 172 -16.43 -15.15 -1.05
N ALA A 173 -15.31 -15.75 -0.70
CA ALA A 173 -14.05 -15.11 -0.39
C ALA A 173 -12.98 -15.55 -1.39
N VAL A 174 -12.39 -14.58 -2.08
CA VAL A 174 -11.34 -14.80 -3.08
C VAL A 174 -9.99 -14.45 -2.50
N THR A 175 -8.99 -15.30 -2.74
CA THR A 175 -7.56 -15.00 -2.51
C THR A 175 -6.83 -15.09 -3.84
N LEU A 176 -6.24 -13.98 -4.30
CA LEU A 176 -5.58 -13.89 -5.59
C LEU A 176 -4.13 -13.42 -5.42
N ASP A 177 -3.17 -14.29 -5.68
CA ASP A 177 -1.73 -13.97 -5.65
C ASP A 177 -1.18 -13.80 -7.08
N SER A 178 -1.75 -12.86 -7.85
CA SER A 178 -1.29 -12.55 -9.21
C SER A 178 -1.54 -11.10 -9.59
N ALA A 179 -0.60 -10.52 -10.34
CA ALA A 179 -0.78 -9.20 -10.95
C ALA A 179 -1.75 -9.27 -12.15
N PRO A 180 -2.52 -8.20 -12.43
CA PRO A 180 -3.35 -8.10 -13.63
C PRO A 180 -2.49 -7.97 -14.91
N SER A 181 -3.00 -8.49 -16.04
CA SER A 181 -2.36 -8.39 -17.35
C SER A 181 -2.63 -7.02 -17.98
N GLY A 182 -1.81 -6.63 -18.96
CA GLY A 182 -2.04 -5.39 -19.70
C GLY A 182 -3.43 -5.33 -20.35
N GLY A 183 -3.95 -6.48 -20.83
CA GLY A 183 -5.31 -6.59 -21.39
C GLY A 183 -6.40 -6.34 -20.35
N THR A 184 -6.28 -6.92 -19.15
CA THR A 184 -7.22 -6.72 -18.04
C THR A 184 -7.27 -5.25 -17.60
N ILE A 185 -6.11 -4.61 -17.46
CA ILE A 185 -6.05 -3.18 -17.11
C ILE A 185 -6.64 -2.33 -18.24
N GLY A 186 -6.34 -2.68 -19.50
CA GLY A 186 -6.90 -2.03 -20.68
C GLY A 186 -8.43 -2.05 -20.69
N SER A 187 -9.06 -3.19 -20.36
CA SER A 187 -10.53 -3.29 -20.24
C SER A 187 -11.08 -2.37 -19.15
N VAL A 188 -10.49 -2.38 -17.94
CA VAL A 188 -10.93 -1.50 -16.84
C VAL A 188 -10.80 -0.02 -17.19
N LEU A 189 -9.72 0.38 -17.85
CA LEU A 189 -9.48 1.77 -18.24
C LEU A 189 -10.35 2.23 -19.41
N SER A 190 -10.81 1.32 -20.27
CA SER A 190 -11.54 1.66 -21.51
C SER A 190 -13.06 1.62 -21.35
N ILE A 191 -13.56 0.95 -20.31
CA ILE A 191 -15.01 0.77 -20.12
C ILE A 191 -15.77 2.11 -20.01
N LEU A 192 -15.15 3.10 -19.38
CA LEU A 192 -15.67 4.46 -19.22
C LEU A 192 -15.49 5.35 -20.46
N ASP A 193 -14.84 4.87 -21.53
CA ASP A 193 -14.82 5.56 -22.83
C ASP A 193 -16.03 5.23 -23.68
N VAL A 194 -16.61 4.03 -23.48
CA VAL A 194 -17.70 3.49 -24.30
C VAL A 194 -19.04 3.64 -23.60
N TYR A 195 -19.09 3.43 -22.28
CA TYR A 195 -20.32 3.43 -21.51
C TYR A 195 -20.37 4.54 -20.48
N SER A 196 -21.58 5.05 -20.25
CA SER A 196 -21.85 5.99 -19.17
C SER A 196 -21.86 5.31 -17.81
N VAL A 197 -21.62 6.09 -16.74
CA VAL A 197 -21.71 5.60 -15.35
C VAL A 197 -23.10 5.01 -15.03
N LYS A 198 -24.15 5.54 -15.68
CA LYS A 198 -25.52 5.03 -15.54
C LYS A 198 -25.64 3.61 -16.09
N GLU A 199 -25.13 3.36 -17.29
CA GLU A 199 -25.18 2.02 -17.92
C GLU A 199 -24.35 1.00 -17.14
N LEU A 200 -23.20 1.41 -16.59
CA LEU A 200 -22.38 0.57 -15.71
C LEU A 200 -23.12 0.17 -14.44
N ASN A 201 -23.80 1.12 -13.79
CA ASN A 201 -24.61 0.85 -12.59
C ASN A 201 -25.81 -0.04 -12.89
N GLU A 202 -26.46 0.13 -14.05
CA GLU A 202 -27.57 -0.72 -14.46
C GLU A 202 -27.11 -2.16 -14.74
N ALA A 203 -25.98 -2.34 -15.42
CA ALA A 203 -25.44 -3.66 -15.74
C ALA A 203 -24.87 -4.43 -14.55
N SER A 204 -24.35 -3.72 -13.54
CA SER A 204 -23.84 -4.31 -12.28
C SER A 204 -24.94 -4.49 -11.21
N SER A 205 -26.18 -4.06 -11.50
CA SER A 205 -27.29 -4.21 -10.57
C SER A 205 -27.65 -5.69 -10.33
N PRO A 206 -28.15 -6.05 -9.13
CA PRO A 206 -28.52 -7.44 -8.86
C PRO A 206 -29.57 -7.95 -9.85
N PHE A 207 -29.34 -9.14 -10.39
CA PHE A 207 -30.16 -9.82 -11.39
C PHE A 207 -30.25 -9.10 -12.74
N ALA A 208 -29.36 -8.14 -13.04
CA ALA A 208 -29.35 -7.39 -14.29
C ALA A 208 -29.25 -8.26 -15.55
N LEU A 209 -28.49 -9.37 -15.47
CA LEU A 209 -28.32 -10.32 -16.58
C LEU A 209 -29.32 -11.48 -16.52
N SER A 210 -30.21 -11.53 -15.53
CA SER A 210 -31.13 -12.66 -15.34
C SER A 210 -32.29 -12.63 -16.35
N PRO A 211 -32.66 -13.78 -16.96
CA PRO A 211 -33.79 -13.84 -17.88
C PRO A 211 -35.17 -13.70 -17.19
N ILE A 212 -35.21 -13.83 -15.86
CA ILE A 212 -36.41 -13.68 -15.05
C ILE A 212 -36.16 -12.69 -13.91
N PRO A 213 -37.19 -11.99 -13.39
CA PRO A 213 -37.01 -11.05 -12.29
C PRO A 213 -36.45 -11.74 -11.03
N GLY A 214 -35.45 -11.10 -10.40
CA GLY A 214 -34.86 -11.57 -9.16
C GLY A 214 -35.80 -11.43 -7.94
N PRO A 215 -35.50 -12.15 -6.84
CA PRO A 215 -36.28 -12.09 -5.62
C PRO A 215 -36.13 -10.74 -4.90
N LYS A 216 -37.23 -10.26 -4.29
CA LYS A 216 -37.28 -8.98 -3.56
C LYS A 216 -36.77 -9.11 -2.12
N VAL A 217 -35.57 -9.62 -1.94
CA VAL A 217 -34.97 -9.77 -0.61
C VAL A 217 -34.20 -8.50 -0.24
N LYS A 218 -34.44 -7.95 0.96
CA LYS A 218 -33.62 -6.84 1.48
C LYS A 218 -32.21 -7.34 1.72
N SER A 219 -31.21 -6.66 1.14
CA SER A 219 -29.80 -6.98 1.37
C SER A 219 -29.50 -6.91 2.87
N ALA A 220 -29.01 -8.01 3.45
CA ALA A 220 -28.67 -8.12 4.86
C ALA A 220 -27.30 -7.47 5.19
N VAL A 221 -26.66 -6.80 4.23
CA VAL A 221 -25.34 -6.20 4.42
C VAL A 221 -25.45 -4.98 5.35
N PRO A 222 -24.75 -4.96 6.51
CA PRO A 222 -24.76 -3.83 7.42
C PRO A 222 -24.29 -2.53 6.74
N TRP A 223 -24.85 -1.39 7.13
CA TRP A 223 -24.44 -0.08 6.61
C TRP A 223 -22.96 0.21 6.88
N THR A 224 -22.41 -0.30 7.99
CA THR A 224 -20.99 -0.18 8.33
C THR A 224 -20.09 -0.91 7.33
N THR A 225 -20.51 -2.07 6.83
CA THR A 225 -19.81 -2.80 5.77
C THR A 225 -19.83 -2.03 4.46
N ARG A 226 -20.91 -1.27 4.16
CA ARG A 226 -20.95 -0.41 2.97
C ARG A 226 -19.99 0.79 3.07
N LEU A 227 -19.81 1.34 4.27
CA LEU A 227 -18.96 2.52 4.48
C LEU A 227 -17.47 2.19 4.58
N PHE A 228 -17.12 1.10 5.28
CA PHE A 228 -15.72 0.71 5.52
C PHE A 228 -15.24 -0.44 4.64
N GLY A 229 -16.14 -1.08 3.90
CA GLY A 229 -15.86 -2.26 3.08
C GLY A 229 -15.63 -3.55 3.88
N VAL A 230 -15.62 -3.51 5.21
CA VAL A 230 -15.22 -4.65 6.04
C VAL A 230 -16.39 -5.55 6.38
N ARG A 231 -16.24 -6.85 6.10
CA ARG A 231 -17.14 -7.91 6.56
C ARG A 231 -16.32 -9.03 7.19
N ALA A 232 -16.62 -9.40 8.43
CA ALA A 232 -16.05 -10.59 9.05
C ALA A 232 -17.07 -11.72 8.96
N VAL A 233 -16.70 -12.82 8.33
CA VAL A 233 -17.56 -14.00 8.21
C VAL A 233 -16.86 -15.17 8.87
N PRO A 234 -17.51 -15.86 9.83
CA PRO A 234 -16.95 -17.08 10.41
C PRO A 234 -16.52 -18.06 9.32
N ASP A 235 -15.35 -18.67 9.46
CA ASP A 235 -14.70 -19.60 8.52
C ASP A 235 -14.12 -19.00 7.23
N LEU A 236 -14.58 -17.83 6.77
CA LEU A 236 -13.97 -17.10 5.63
C LEU A 236 -12.91 -16.09 6.07
N GLY A 237 -13.03 -15.55 7.29
CA GLY A 237 -12.12 -14.56 7.86
C GLY A 237 -12.55 -13.11 7.60
N VAL A 238 -11.58 -12.21 7.49
CA VAL A 238 -11.82 -10.78 7.25
C VAL A 238 -11.84 -10.51 5.74
N LEU A 239 -12.96 -9.96 5.28
CA LEU A 239 -13.26 -9.72 3.88
C LEU A 239 -13.37 -8.22 3.59
N THR A 240 -13.04 -7.83 2.35
CA THR A 240 -13.16 -6.46 1.83
C THR A 240 -13.77 -6.42 0.43
N THR A 241 -14.05 -5.22 -0.07
CA THR A 241 -14.57 -4.98 -1.43
C THR A 241 -13.70 -5.66 -2.48
N TYR A 242 -14.35 -6.20 -3.50
CA TYR A 242 -13.71 -6.86 -4.63
C TYR A 242 -14.23 -6.26 -5.93
N ILE A 243 -13.31 -5.87 -6.82
CA ILE A 243 -13.66 -5.12 -8.04
C ILE A 243 -14.46 -5.95 -9.04
N PHE A 244 -14.19 -7.26 -9.09
CA PHE A 244 -14.86 -8.18 -10.02
C PHE A 244 -16.26 -8.62 -9.55
N GLU A 245 -16.65 -8.33 -8.30
CA GLU A 245 -18.02 -8.61 -7.82
C GLU A 245 -19.08 -7.99 -8.76
N ALA A 246 -18.79 -6.80 -9.31
CA ALA A 246 -19.67 -6.09 -10.23
C ALA A 246 -19.93 -6.86 -11.55
N ALA A 247 -19.03 -7.76 -11.93
CA ALA A 247 -19.15 -8.64 -13.09
C ALA A 247 -19.74 -10.00 -12.72
N ASP A 248 -19.20 -10.63 -11.67
CA ASP A 248 -19.52 -12.01 -11.27
C ASP A 248 -20.95 -12.13 -10.76
N ARG A 249 -21.40 -11.19 -9.92
CA ARG A 249 -22.70 -11.28 -9.27
C ARG A 249 -23.87 -11.30 -10.26
N PRO A 250 -23.96 -10.39 -11.25
CA PRO A 250 -25.00 -10.49 -12.29
C PRO A 250 -24.95 -11.81 -13.08
N LEU A 251 -23.76 -12.38 -13.31
CA LEU A 251 -23.61 -13.65 -14.02
C LEU A 251 -24.13 -14.84 -13.20
N VAL A 252 -23.73 -14.98 -11.93
CA VAL A 252 -24.24 -16.04 -11.04
C VAL A 252 -25.78 -15.96 -10.94
N GLN A 253 -26.31 -14.74 -10.88
CA GLN A 253 -27.74 -14.47 -10.84
C GLN A 253 -28.45 -14.71 -12.19
N ARG A 254 -27.70 -14.70 -13.29
CA ARG A 254 -28.19 -15.18 -14.59
C ARG A 254 -28.31 -16.69 -14.61
N THR A 255 -27.32 -17.42 -14.10
CA THR A 255 -27.37 -18.89 -13.97
C THR A 255 -28.55 -19.33 -13.11
N TRP A 256 -28.81 -18.63 -11.99
CA TRP A 256 -30.04 -18.78 -11.20
C TRP A 256 -31.30 -18.72 -12.08
N GLY A 257 -31.44 -17.68 -12.90
CA GLY A 257 -32.63 -17.49 -13.74
C GLY A 257 -32.73 -18.51 -14.88
N LEU A 258 -31.60 -18.92 -15.47
CA LEU A 258 -31.56 -19.91 -16.56
C LEU A 258 -31.89 -21.33 -16.07
N LEU A 259 -31.62 -21.66 -14.81
CA LEU A 259 -31.88 -22.98 -14.21
C LEU A 259 -33.25 -23.08 -13.52
N GLY A 260 -34.20 -22.23 -13.93
CA GLY A 260 -35.57 -22.26 -13.42
C GLY A 260 -35.76 -21.49 -12.11
N GLY A 261 -34.88 -20.54 -11.80
CA GLY A 261 -35.00 -19.60 -10.68
C GLY A 261 -35.07 -20.31 -9.32
N PRO A 262 -36.21 -20.22 -8.62
CA PRO A 262 -36.35 -20.77 -7.28
C PRO A 262 -36.19 -22.29 -7.18
N ASN A 263 -36.32 -23.02 -8.30
CA ASN A 263 -36.36 -24.49 -8.28
C ASN A 263 -35.02 -25.15 -7.92
N PHE A 264 -33.90 -24.60 -8.39
CA PHE A 264 -32.57 -25.16 -8.12
C PHE A 264 -31.85 -24.45 -6.97
N TYR A 265 -31.79 -23.12 -7.03
CA TYR A 265 -31.04 -22.32 -6.06
C TYR A 265 -31.87 -21.96 -4.84
N GLY A 266 -33.13 -21.53 -5.04
CA GLY A 266 -34.03 -21.12 -3.96
C GLY A 266 -34.71 -19.77 -4.22
N PRO A 267 -35.86 -19.51 -3.57
CA PRO A 267 -36.66 -18.32 -3.80
C PRO A 267 -36.07 -17.05 -3.19
N ASN A 268 -35.20 -17.15 -2.19
CA ASN A 268 -34.57 -16.00 -1.53
C ASN A 268 -33.07 -15.86 -1.84
N PHE A 269 -32.60 -16.51 -2.90
CA PHE A 269 -31.17 -16.62 -3.22
C PHE A 269 -30.45 -15.27 -3.37
N GLN A 270 -29.32 -15.11 -2.69
CA GLN A 270 -28.37 -14.02 -2.82
C GLN A 270 -26.95 -14.54 -3.03
N PHE A 271 -26.15 -13.80 -3.80
CA PHE A 271 -24.74 -14.06 -4.00
C PHE A 271 -23.95 -12.79 -3.71
N ASN A 272 -22.92 -12.89 -2.88
CA ASN A 272 -22.00 -11.79 -2.56
C ASN A 272 -20.56 -12.31 -2.59
N GLU A 273 -19.67 -11.57 -3.23
CA GLU A 273 -18.27 -11.93 -3.38
C GLU A 273 -17.35 -10.85 -2.80
N TYR A 274 -16.30 -11.29 -2.10
CA TYR A 274 -15.37 -10.40 -1.42
C TYR A 274 -13.93 -10.86 -1.55
N LEU A 275 -13.00 -9.91 -1.40
CA LEU A 275 -11.57 -10.19 -1.36
C LEU A 275 -11.17 -10.53 0.08
N LYS A 276 -10.43 -11.63 0.27
CA LYS A 276 -9.92 -12.04 1.58
C LYS A 276 -8.68 -11.22 1.96
N THR A 277 -8.64 -10.73 3.19
CA THR A 277 -7.53 -9.94 3.73
C THR A 277 -6.97 -10.55 5.01
N ARG A 278 -5.77 -10.12 5.40
CA ARG A 278 -5.10 -10.65 6.60
C ARG A 278 -5.73 -10.13 7.89
N ASN A 279 -6.17 -8.86 7.89
CA ASN A 279 -6.73 -8.22 9.08
C ASN A 279 -7.68 -7.06 8.73
N HIS A 280 -8.41 -6.56 9.72
CA HIS A 280 -9.37 -5.47 9.56
C HIS A 280 -8.78 -4.18 9.01
N LEU A 281 -7.54 -3.82 9.39
CA LEU A 281 -6.89 -2.61 8.88
C LEU A 281 -6.60 -2.71 7.38
N THR A 282 -6.04 -3.84 6.94
CA THR A 282 -5.81 -4.09 5.52
C THR A 282 -7.12 -4.10 4.74
N ALA A 283 -8.21 -4.63 5.32
CA ALA A 283 -9.53 -4.58 4.70
C ALA A 283 -10.02 -3.14 4.47
N VAL A 284 -9.92 -2.27 5.48
CA VAL A 284 -10.31 -0.85 5.35
C VAL A 284 -9.43 -0.13 4.32
N LEU A 285 -8.11 -0.30 4.39
CA LEU A 285 -7.19 0.37 3.47
C LEU A 285 -7.41 -0.07 2.02
N THR A 286 -7.63 -1.36 1.77
CA THR A 286 -7.94 -1.89 0.44
C THR A 286 -9.28 -1.36 -0.08
N HIS A 287 -10.31 -1.30 0.77
CA HIS A 287 -11.60 -0.73 0.39
C HIS A 287 -11.46 0.74 -0.03
N ILE A 288 -10.79 1.55 0.79
CA ILE A 288 -10.61 2.97 0.49
C ILE A 288 -9.77 3.16 -0.77
N ALA A 289 -8.69 2.38 -0.94
CA ALA A 289 -7.87 2.43 -2.15
C ALA A 289 -8.69 2.10 -3.41
N MET A 290 -9.60 1.12 -3.35
CA MET A 290 -10.51 0.80 -4.46
C MET A 290 -11.48 1.95 -4.74
N VAL A 291 -12.16 2.49 -3.72
CA VAL A 291 -13.10 3.61 -3.89
C VAL A 291 -12.41 4.84 -4.49
N VAL A 292 -11.25 5.21 -3.96
CA VAL A 292 -10.45 6.33 -4.45
C VAL A 292 -9.96 6.05 -5.88
N GLY A 293 -9.49 4.84 -6.16
CA GLY A 293 -9.11 4.41 -7.50
C GLY A 293 -10.26 4.55 -8.51
N SER A 294 -11.48 4.12 -8.15
CA SER A 294 -12.67 4.29 -8.98
C SER A 294 -13.00 5.76 -9.26
N ILE A 295 -12.85 6.64 -8.27
CA ILE A 295 -13.04 8.09 -8.44
C ILE A 295 -11.97 8.66 -9.38
N PHE A 296 -10.71 8.24 -9.24
CA PHE A 296 -9.62 8.68 -10.11
C PHE A 296 -9.86 8.30 -11.58
N LEU A 297 -10.48 7.16 -11.85
CA LEU A 297 -10.85 6.74 -13.22
C LEU A 297 -11.93 7.63 -13.85
N LEU A 298 -12.70 8.39 -13.07
CA LEU A 298 -13.66 9.36 -13.59
C LEU A 298 -13.00 10.62 -14.16
N VAL A 299 -11.72 10.87 -13.86
CA VAL A 299 -10.98 12.05 -14.32
C VAL A 299 -10.31 11.76 -15.67
N PRO A 300 -10.77 12.38 -16.78
CA PRO A 300 -10.32 12.00 -18.13
C PRO A 300 -8.81 12.15 -18.36
N PHE A 301 -8.20 13.24 -17.85
CA PHE A 301 -6.76 13.48 -17.99
C PHE A 301 -5.92 12.42 -17.28
N LEU A 302 -6.28 12.06 -16.05
CA LEU A 302 -5.54 11.08 -15.26
C LEU A 302 -5.68 9.67 -15.86
N ARG A 303 -6.87 9.32 -16.36
CA ARG A 303 -7.11 8.09 -17.11
C ARG A 303 -6.22 8.00 -18.35
N THR A 304 -6.09 9.07 -19.12
CA THR A 304 -5.19 9.14 -20.30
C THR A 304 -3.73 9.01 -19.90
N PHE A 305 -3.31 9.65 -18.80
CA PHE A 305 -1.95 9.51 -18.27
C PHE A 305 -1.64 8.09 -17.77
N LEU A 306 -2.58 7.44 -17.07
CA LEU A 306 -2.42 6.05 -16.66
C LEU A 306 -2.32 5.11 -17.87
N LYS A 307 -3.10 5.36 -18.94
CA LYS A 307 -3.00 4.59 -20.18
C LYS A 307 -1.63 4.69 -20.86
N THR A 308 -0.91 5.80 -20.73
CA THR A 308 0.42 5.97 -21.35
C THR A 308 1.57 5.41 -20.49
N GLN A 309 1.35 5.20 -19.19
CA GLN A 309 2.35 4.71 -18.24
C GLN A 309 2.19 3.23 -17.88
N VAL A 310 1.03 2.62 -18.18
CA VAL A 310 0.73 1.23 -17.85
C VAL A 310 1.14 0.30 -19.00
N VAL A 311 1.73 -0.83 -18.59
CA VAL A 311 2.14 -2.03 -19.34
C VAL A 311 1.46 -2.23 -20.71
N GLN A 312 2.26 -2.47 -21.76
CA GLN A 312 1.75 -2.60 -23.13
C GLN A 312 0.83 -3.83 -23.29
N PRO A 313 -0.16 -3.79 -24.21
CA PRO A 313 -0.98 -4.96 -24.53
C PRO A 313 -0.12 -6.16 -24.98
N GLY A 314 -0.12 -7.24 -24.19
CA GLY A 314 0.68 -8.45 -24.45
C GLY A 314 1.62 -8.82 -23.30
N ASP A 315 1.91 -7.90 -22.41
CA ASP A 315 2.72 -8.14 -21.21
C ASP A 315 1.84 -8.64 -20.04
N GLY A 316 2.40 -9.55 -19.24
CA GLY A 316 1.76 -10.18 -18.09
C GLY A 316 2.78 -10.72 -17.09
N PRO A 317 2.35 -11.29 -15.95
CA PRO A 317 3.26 -11.86 -14.96
C PRO A 317 4.15 -12.96 -15.57
N SER A 318 5.42 -13.00 -15.16
CA SER A 318 6.40 -13.99 -15.67
C SER A 318 6.01 -15.43 -15.30
N LYS A 319 6.42 -16.42 -16.11
CA LYS A 319 6.15 -17.86 -15.84
C LYS A 319 6.67 -18.32 -14.46
N GLU A 320 7.76 -17.72 -13.95
CA GLU A 320 8.27 -18.03 -12.61
C GLU A 320 7.41 -17.46 -11.47
N GLN A 321 6.87 -16.25 -11.65
CA GLN A 321 5.93 -15.65 -10.71
C GLN A 321 4.60 -16.42 -10.71
N ALA A 322 4.13 -16.83 -11.89
CA ALA A 322 2.94 -17.65 -12.06
C ALA A 322 3.04 -18.97 -11.27
N LYS A 323 4.15 -19.72 -11.40
CA LYS A 323 4.36 -20.99 -10.65
C LYS A 323 4.28 -20.86 -9.13
N LYS A 324 4.57 -19.68 -8.56
CA LYS A 324 4.50 -19.42 -7.11
C LYS A 324 3.12 -18.92 -6.66
N GLY A 325 2.24 -18.57 -7.60
CA GLY A 325 0.90 -18.06 -7.36
C GLY A 325 -0.05 -19.11 -6.77
N LYS A 326 -1.11 -18.62 -6.14
CA LYS A 326 -2.26 -19.41 -5.75
C LYS A 326 -3.54 -18.61 -5.94
N VAL A 327 -4.59 -19.29 -6.34
CA VAL A 327 -5.95 -18.74 -6.39
C VAL A 327 -6.85 -19.61 -5.53
N VAL A 328 -7.59 -18.98 -4.62
CA VAL A 328 -8.51 -19.69 -3.72
C VAL A 328 -9.88 -19.03 -3.79
N PHE A 329 -10.89 -19.81 -4.16
CA PHE A 329 -12.29 -19.46 -4.02
C PHE A 329 -12.85 -20.26 -2.85
N GLN A 330 -13.22 -19.59 -1.77
CA GLN A 330 -13.81 -20.22 -0.60
C GLN A 330 -15.21 -19.65 -0.40
N ALA A 331 -16.24 -20.49 -0.45
CA ALA A 331 -17.62 -20.05 -0.35
C ALA A 331 -18.39 -20.78 0.74
N ILE A 332 -19.33 -20.06 1.35
CA ILE A 332 -20.27 -20.58 2.34
C ILE A 332 -21.68 -20.39 1.81
N GLY A 333 -22.43 -21.49 1.70
CA GLY A 333 -23.86 -21.48 1.40
C GLY A 333 -24.69 -21.68 2.65
N THR A 334 -25.74 -20.87 2.79
CA THR A 334 -26.72 -20.95 3.87
C THR A 334 -28.05 -21.45 3.32
N PRO A 335 -28.62 -22.56 3.84
CA PRO A 335 -29.93 -23.03 3.45
C PRO A 335 -31.02 -22.07 3.93
N ASP A 336 -32.05 -21.94 3.13
CA ASP A 336 -33.24 -21.12 3.39
C ASP A 336 -34.21 -21.90 4.29
N VAL A 337 -33.86 -22.00 5.58
CA VAL A 337 -34.63 -22.68 6.62
C VAL A 337 -34.83 -21.77 7.83
N ALA A 338 -35.99 -21.85 8.47
CA ALA A 338 -36.31 -21.09 9.68
C ALA A 338 -35.64 -21.72 10.92
N SER A 339 -34.31 -21.74 10.96
CA SER A 339 -33.51 -22.17 12.10
C SER A 339 -32.62 -21.01 12.59
N PRO A 340 -32.46 -20.79 13.90
CA PRO A 340 -31.57 -19.76 14.43
C PRO A 340 -30.09 -20.04 14.11
N ASN A 341 -29.71 -21.28 13.81
CA ASN A 341 -28.37 -21.67 13.33
C ASN A 341 -28.52 -22.73 12.22
N PRO A 342 -28.77 -22.32 10.97
CA PRO A 342 -28.89 -23.25 9.86
C PRO A 342 -27.56 -23.95 9.59
N PRO A 343 -27.55 -25.25 9.22
CA PRO A 343 -26.33 -25.93 8.81
C PRO A 343 -25.75 -25.25 7.56
N ARG A 344 -24.43 -25.07 7.50
CA ARG A 344 -23.78 -24.35 6.40
C ARG A 344 -23.04 -25.32 5.48
N ALA A 345 -23.10 -25.10 4.17
CA ALA A 345 -22.27 -25.80 3.21
C ALA A 345 -21.02 -24.97 2.92
N VAL A 346 -19.86 -25.59 2.89
CA VAL A 346 -18.58 -24.92 2.57
C VAL A 346 -17.99 -25.57 1.34
N CYS A 347 -17.58 -24.75 0.37
CA CYS A 347 -16.80 -25.21 -0.78
C CYS A 347 -15.50 -24.41 -0.86
N LYS A 348 -14.41 -25.09 -1.18
CA LYS A 348 -13.10 -24.48 -1.39
C LYS A 348 -12.52 -25.02 -2.68
N ALA A 349 -12.41 -24.16 -3.68
CA ALA A 349 -11.66 -24.42 -4.90
C ALA A 349 -10.27 -23.78 -4.78
N LEU A 350 -9.22 -24.59 -4.90
CA LEU A 350 -7.82 -24.16 -4.83
C LEU A 350 -7.15 -24.48 -6.16
N TYR A 351 -6.54 -23.46 -6.75
CA TYR A 351 -5.60 -23.61 -7.85
C TYR A 351 -4.20 -23.19 -7.39
N ARG A 352 -3.21 -24.04 -7.65
CA ARG A 352 -1.79 -23.75 -7.41
C ARG A 352 -1.14 -23.47 -8.77
N GLY A 353 -0.64 -22.25 -8.94
CA GLY A 353 -0.15 -21.75 -10.22
C GLY A 353 -0.62 -20.31 -10.47
N GLY A 354 -0.29 -19.78 -11.64
CA GLY A 354 -0.63 -18.41 -12.00
C GLY A 354 -2.13 -18.27 -12.14
N ALA A 355 -2.67 -17.10 -11.82
CA ALA A 355 -4.09 -16.85 -12.02
C ALA A 355 -4.49 -17.19 -13.45
N TYR A 356 -3.74 -16.70 -14.45
CA TYR A 356 -3.94 -16.94 -15.89
C TYR A 356 -3.90 -18.42 -16.33
N GLU A 357 -3.08 -19.24 -15.69
CA GLU A 357 -2.98 -20.67 -15.98
C GLU A 357 -4.23 -21.41 -15.45
N SER A 358 -4.83 -20.92 -14.36
CA SER A 358 -6.10 -21.43 -13.84
C SER A 358 -7.26 -21.20 -14.80
N TYR A 359 -7.29 -20.06 -15.52
CA TYR A 359 -8.33 -19.72 -16.50
C TYR A 359 -8.43 -20.81 -17.57
N GLN A 360 -7.30 -21.28 -18.10
CA GLN A 360 -7.29 -22.21 -19.24
C GLN A 360 -7.75 -23.60 -18.90
N SER A 361 -7.40 -24.05 -17.69
CA SER A 361 -7.91 -25.31 -17.19
C SER A 361 -9.44 -25.31 -17.02
N ILE A 362 -10.09 -24.16 -16.93
CA ILE A 362 -11.54 -24.01 -16.78
C ILE A 362 -12.18 -23.74 -18.15
N GLU A 363 -11.63 -22.79 -18.92
CA GLU A 363 -12.09 -22.35 -20.24
C GLU A 363 -12.14 -23.50 -21.25
N ILE A 364 -11.18 -24.42 -21.19
CA ILE A 364 -11.01 -25.50 -22.18
C ILE A 364 -11.58 -26.84 -21.66
N SER A 365 -11.78 -27.00 -20.35
CA SER A 365 -12.37 -28.22 -19.78
C SER A 365 -13.90 -28.19 -19.76
N ILE A 366 -14.53 -27.01 -19.78
CA ILE A 366 -15.98 -26.87 -19.61
C ILE A 366 -16.74 -26.98 -20.96
N PRO A 367 -16.33 -26.34 -22.07
CA PRO A 367 -17.14 -26.37 -23.30
C PRO A 367 -16.70 -27.27 -24.47
N PRO A 368 -15.42 -27.44 -24.90
CA PRO A 368 -15.11 -28.20 -26.12
C PRO A 368 -15.64 -29.63 -26.10
N ALA A 369 -15.39 -30.38 -25.03
CA ALA A 369 -15.86 -31.76 -24.90
C ALA A 369 -17.40 -31.85 -24.86
N ALA A 370 -18.07 -30.91 -24.17
CA ALA A 370 -19.53 -30.90 -24.05
C ALA A 370 -20.23 -30.34 -25.29
N ALA A 371 -19.66 -29.35 -25.99
CA ALA A 371 -20.18 -28.82 -27.25
C ALA A 371 -19.95 -29.80 -28.42
N LEU A 372 -18.80 -30.49 -28.44
CA LEU A 372 -18.53 -31.58 -29.38
C LEU A 372 -19.42 -32.81 -29.09
N ASP A 373 -19.60 -33.20 -27.82
CA ASP A 373 -20.44 -34.35 -27.41
C ASP A 373 -21.96 -34.06 -27.54
N VAL A 374 -22.42 -32.84 -27.24
CA VAL A 374 -23.82 -32.42 -27.47
C VAL A 374 -24.10 -32.32 -28.97
N GLY A 375 -23.14 -31.85 -29.79
CA GLY A 375 -23.25 -31.88 -31.25
C GLY A 375 -23.41 -33.31 -31.80
N GLN A 376 -22.68 -34.28 -31.24
CA GLN A 376 -22.78 -35.69 -31.61
C GLN A 376 -24.06 -36.38 -31.09
N LYS A 377 -24.50 -36.07 -29.86
CA LYS A 377 -25.74 -36.63 -29.27
C LYS A 377 -27.01 -36.06 -29.91
N ARG A 378 -27.00 -34.80 -30.35
CA ARG A 378 -28.14 -34.16 -31.04
C ARG A 378 -28.42 -34.76 -32.42
N ALA A 379 -27.40 -35.33 -33.08
CA ALA A 379 -27.57 -36.08 -34.33
C ALA A 379 -28.25 -37.46 -34.13
N ARG A 380 -28.30 -37.99 -32.91
CA ARG A 380 -28.90 -39.31 -32.59
C ARG A 380 -30.31 -39.24 -32.01
N LEU A 381 -30.77 -38.07 -31.57
CA LEU A 381 -32.05 -37.89 -30.85
C LEU A 381 -32.98 -36.92 -31.59
N HIS A 382 -33.37 -37.27 -32.81
CA HIS A 382 -34.57 -36.71 -33.43
C HIS A 382 -35.82 -37.33 -32.76
N GLY A 383 -36.27 -36.81 -31.61
CA GLY A 383 -37.52 -37.30 -31.03
C GLY A 383 -37.98 -36.84 -29.64
N SER A 384 -37.23 -36.03 -28.86
CA SER A 384 -37.73 -35.60 -27.54
C SER A 384 -37.65 -34.09 -27.33
N ASN A 385 -38.75 -33.53 -26.84
CA ASN A 385 -39.03 -32.09 -26.79
C ASN A 385 -38.36 -31.33 -25.62
N ASN A 386 -37.48 -31.92 -24.79
CA ASN A 386 -36.81 -31.13 -23.75
C ASN A 386 -35.55 -31.74 -23.04
N PRO A 387 -34.37 -31.89 -23.69
CA PRO A 387 -33.15 -32.31 -22.96
C PRO A 387 -31.96 -31.32 -22.98
N SER A 388 -32.12 -30.06 -23.39
CA SER A 388 -31.00 -29.28 -23.96
C SER A 388 -30.13 -28.42 -23.02
N ARG A 389 -30.25 -28.50 -21.69
CA ARG A 389 -29.32 -27.79 -20.77
C ARG A 389 -28.89 -28.57 -19.54
N TYR A 390 -29.76 -29.42 -18.98
CA TYR A 390 -29.38 -30.31 -17.89
C TYR A 390 -28.27 -31.28 -18.31
N ALA A 391 -28.34 -31.82 -19.53
CA ALA A 391 -27.31 -32.68 -20.10
C ALA A 391 -25.97 -31.95 -20.34
N LEU A 392 -25.99 -30.63 -20.58
CA LEU A 392 -24.78 -29.82 -20.71
C LEU A 392 -24.12 -29.62 -19.34
N TYR A 393 -24.88 -29.26 -18.30
CA TYR A 393 -24.36 -29.14 -16.94
C TYR A 393 -23.95 -30.50 -16.32
N GLU A 394 -24.64 -31.60 -16.64
CA GLU A 394 -24.23 -32.95 -16.23
C GLU A 394 -22.99 -33.43 -16.99
N SER A 395 -22.88 -33.18 -18.29
CA SER A 395 -21.67 -33.47 -19.09
C SER A 395 -20.48 -32.62 -18.65
N ILE A 396 -20.72 -31.34 -18.33
CA ILE A 396 -19.75 -30.47 -17.67
C ILE A 396 -19.37 -31.08 -16.32
N SER A 397 -20.32 -31.47 -15.47
CA SER A 397 -20.06 -32.11 -14.17
C SER A 397 -19.26 -33.43 -14.28
N GLU A 398 -19.55 -34.31 -15.23
CA GLU A 398 -18.81 -35.56 -15.42
C GLU A 398 -17.40 -35.34 -15.98
N ASN A 399 -17.23 -34.44 -16.96
CA ASN A 399 -15.91 -34.10 -17.49
C ASN A 399 -15.09 -33.25 -16.52
N TYR A 400 -15.73 -32.45 -15.66
CA TYR A 400 -15.09 -31.71 -14.58
C TYR A 400 -14.69 -32.65 -13.45
N LYS A 401 -15.53 -33.64 -13.08
CA LYS A 401 -15.15 -34.75 -12.18
C LYS A 401 -14.03 -35.62 -12.72
N LYS A 402 -13.81 -35.69 -14.03
CA LYS A 402 -12.66 -36.39 -14.63
C LYS A 402 -11.43 -35.50 -14.75
N GLY A 403 -11.56 -34.26 -15.24
CA GLY A 403 -10.45 -33.33 -15.45
C GLY A 403 -9.81 -32.79 -14.16
N LEU A 404 -10.58 -32.63 -13.07
CA LEU A 404 -10.06 -32.24 -11.76
C LEU A 404 -9.36 -33.40 -11.02
N PHE A 405 -9.68 -34.67 -11.37
CA PHE A 405 -9.23 -35.86 -10.63
C PHE A 405 -8.20 -36.72 -11.39
N ASP A 406 -8.10 -36.64 -12.72
CA ASP A 406 -7.14 -37.43 -13.54
C ASP A 406 -6.02 -36.60 -14.20
N SER A 407 -5.95 -35.28 -13.98
CA SER A 407 -4.79 -34.45 -14.33
C SER A 407 -3.60 -34.73 -13.39
N PRO A 408 -2.33 -34.50 -13.78
CA PRO A 408 -1.17 -34.59 -12.86
C PRO A 408 -1.29 -33.72 -11.60
N LEU A 409 -2.32 -32.88 -11.52
CA LEU A 409 -2.83 -32.15 -10.37
C LEU A 409 -3.43 -33.07 -9.28
N ARG A 410 -2.61 -33.96 -8.69
CA ARG A 410 -2.92 -34.57 -7.39
C ARG A 410 -2.85 -33.50 -6.29
N GLN A 411 -3.92 -32.72 -6.05
CA GLN A 411 -4.22 -32.08 -4.75
C GLN A 411 -5.52 -31.25 -4.71
N CYS A 412 -6.59 -31.64 -5.42
CA CYS A 412 -7.92 -31.10 -5.13
C CYS A 412 -8.60 -31.94 -4.03
N SER A 413 -8.44 -31.54 -2.77
CA SER A 413 -9.18 -32.14 -1.65
C SER A 413 -10.52 -31.42 -1.47
N THR A 414 -11.61 -32.05 -1.91
CA THR A 414 -12.97 -31.68 -1.51
C THR A 414 -13.21 -32.17 -0.08
N GLU A 415 -12.63 -31.49 0.92
CA GLU A 415 -12.97 -31.75 2.33
C GLU A 415 -14.35 -31.15 2.62
N ALA A 416 -15.39 -31.99 2.50
CA ALA A 416 -16.70 -31.70 3.02
C ALA A 416 -16.69 -31.83 4.56
N ILE A 417 -16.36 -30.74 5.27
CA ILE A 417 -16.55 -30.69 6.72
C ILE A 417 -18.05 -30.54 7.00
N LEU A 418 -18.70 -31.68 7.21
CA LEU A 418 -20.05 -31.76 7.79
C LEU A 418 -19.92 -31.40 9.27
N ASN A 419 -20.34 -30.19 9.63
CA ASN A 419 -20.33 -29.78 11.03
C ASN A 419 -21.48 -30.46 11.78
N LYS A 420 -21.28 -31.73 12.18
CA LYS A 420 -21.88 -32.30 13.39
C LYS A 420 -20.79 -32.22 14.45
N ASN A 421 -20.95 -31.31 15.41
CA ASN A 421 -20.18 -31.21 16.65
C ASN A 421 -18.66 -31.48 16.54
N VAL A 422 -17.89 -30.41 16.70
CA VAL A 422 -16.45 -30.36 16.96
C VAL A 422 -15.98 -31.56 17.80
N GLU A 423 -15.30 -32.52 17.16
CA GLU A 423 -14.45 -33.59 17.71
C GLU A 423 -13.92 -34.32 16.45
N ALA A 424 -12.63 -34.50 16.15
CA ALA A 424 -11.40 -34.44 16.90
C ALA A 424 -10.24 -34.28 15.89
N PHE A 425 -9.10 -33.73 16.31
CA PHE A 425 -7.76 -34.22 15.96
C PHE A 425 -6.71 -33.49 16.81
N TYR A 426 -6.59 -33.92 18.06
CA TYR A 426 -5.33 -33.98 18.78
C TYR A 426 -5.40 -35.23 19.66
N THR A 427 -4.72 -36.30 19.25
CA THR A 427 -4.54 -37.47 20.10
C THR A 427 -3.54 -37.13 21.21
N ARG A 428 -3.87 -37.61 22.42
CA ARG A 428 -3.25 -37.31 23.70
C ARG A 428 -1.80 -37.82 23.87
N GLU A 429 -1.26 -38.50 22.85
CA GLU A 429 0.08 -39.12 22.87
C GLU A 429 1.20 -38.25 22.24
N HIS A 430 0.92 -37.00 21.82
CA HIS A 430 1.95 -36.08 21.30
C HIS A 430 2.18 -34.83 22.18
N LEU A 431 1.57 -34.80 23.38
CA LEU A 431 1.62 -33.66 24.30
C LEU A 431 2.42 -33.93 25.58
N GLU A 432 3.07 -35.09 25.71
CA GLU A 432 3.87 -35.43 26.89
C GLU A 432 5.39 -35.32 26.71
N ASP A 433 5.91 -34.96 25.52
CA ASP A 433 7.35 -34.76 25.29
C ASP A 433 7.84 -33.30 25.38
N ILE A 434 6.98 -32.34 25.77
CA ILE A 434 7.33 -30.90 25.78
C ILE A 434 7.63 -30.32 27.17
N LEU A 435 7.61 -31.10 28.26
CA LEU A 435 7.94 -30.55 29.57
C LEU A 435 8.58 -31.56 30.52
N GLU A 436 9.92 -31.65 30.47
CA GLU A 436 10.70 -32.06 31.65
C GLU A 436 11.88 -31.12 31.95
N LEU A 437 11.65 -30.24 32.93
CA LEU A 437 12.40 -30.20 34.21
C LEU A 437 13.95 -30.16 34.23
N LYS A 438 14.63 -29.74 33.16
CA LYS A 438 16.10 -29.47 33.20
C LYS A 438 16.53 -28.01 33.00
N LEU A 439 15.67 -27.14 32.48
CA LEU A 439 16.02 -25.72 32.23
C LEU A 439 15.75 -24.79 33.44
N LEU A 440 14.87 -25.19 34.36
CA LEU A 440 14.60 -24.45 35.61
C LEU A 440 15.73 -24.54 36.65
N LYS A 441 16.69 -25.48 36.50
CA LYS A 441 17.85 -25.60 37.40
C LYS A 441 19.09 -24.84 36.93
N ARG A 442 19.14 -24.38 35.68
CA ARG A 442 20.34 -23.71 35.12
C ARG A 442 20.28 -22.17 35.22
N GLY A 443 19.09 -21.57 35.11
CA GLY A 443 18.89 -20.14 35.38
C GLY A 443 19.20 -19.77 36.85
N ALA A 444 18.88 -20.64 37.80
CA ALA A 444 19.23 -20.47 39.22
C ALA A 444 20.72 -20.72 39.54
N SER A 445 21.46 -21.38 38.64
CA SER A 445 22.90 -21.67 38.80
C SER A 445 23.79 -20.54 38.31
N ILE A 446 23.38 -19.80 37.26
CA ILE A 446 24.19 -18.71 36.68
C ILE A 446 24.12 -17.46 37.56
N ALA A 447 22.99 -17.24 38.25
CA ALA A 447 22.83 -16.14 39.22
C ALA A 447 23.64 -16.32 40.52
N LYS A 448 24.32 -17.46 40.74
CA LYS A 448 24.99 -17.79 42.01
C LYS A 448 26.51 -17.66 42.04
N ASN A 449 27.23 -17.38 40.94
CA ASN A 449 28.69 -17.26 41.01
C ASN A 449 29.32 -16.27 39.99
N PRO A 450 29.53 -14.99 40.36
CA PRO A 450 30.06 -13.95 39.48
C PRO A 450 31.60 -13.86 39.41
N ARG A 451 32.36 -14.96 39.57
CA ARG A 451 33.83 -14.89 39.81
C ARG A 451 34.79 -15.50 38.78
N ASN A 452 34.35 -16.03 37.64
CA ASN A 452 35.29 -16.59 36.64
C ASN A 452 35.37 -15.78 35.33
N LEU A 453 35.59 -14.48 35.45
CA LEU A 453 36.09 -13.64 34.35
C LEU A 453 37.46 -13.09 34.73
N THR A 454 38.50 -13.93 34.69
CA THR A 454 39.89 -13.45 34.77
C THR A 454 40.84 -14.30 33.90
N ARG A 455 41.37 -13.65 32.86
CA ARG A 455 42.68 -13.74 32.18
C ARG A 455 43.30 -15.12 31.86
N PRO A 456 43.79 -15.35 30.62
CA PRO A 456 44.73 -16.43 30.35
C PRO A 456 46.11 -16.07 30.91
N ARG A 457 46.66 -16.95 31.76
CA ARG A 457 48.04 -16.89 32.24
C ARG A 457 48.89 -17.76 31.32
N THR A 458 49.96 -17.17 30.81
CA THR A 458 51.08 -17.81 30.12
C THR A 458 51.72 -18.89 31.00
N GLN A 459 52.01 -20.07 30.43
CA GLN A 459 53.18 -20.87 30.82
C GLN A 459 53.59 -21.85 29.70
N ASN A 460 54.90 -21.89 29.48
CA ASN A 460 55.67 -22.59 28.45
C ASN A 460 55.61 -24.13 28.54
N PRO A 461 55.99 -24.86 27.47
CA PRO A 461 55.91 -26.30 27.39
C PRO A 461 57.20 -27.01 27.82
N ASN A 462 57.08 -28.27 28.23
CA ASN A 462 58.15 -29.28 28.17
C ASN A 462 57.56 -30.54 27.51
N PRO A 463 58.22 -31.11 26.48
CA PRO A 463 57.86 -32.41 25.94
C PRO A 463 58.87 -33.49 26.36
N SER A 464 58.39 -34.70 26.56
CA SER A 464 59.17 -35.93 26.38
C SER A 464 58.28 -36.99 25.76
N ASP A 465 58.88 -37.71 24.81
CA ASP A 465 58.43 -38.94 24.15
C ASP A 465 57.45 -38.75 22.99
N GLU A 466 57.64 -39.31 21.80
CA GLU A 466 58.76 -39.97 21.11
C GLU A 466 58.22 -40.25 19.69
N THR A 467 59.05 -40.05 18.64
CA THR A 467 58.95 -40.70 17.29
C THR A 467 57.71 -40.39 16.42
N SER A 468 57.73 -40.19 15.09
CA SER A 468 58.70 -40.41 14.02
C SER A 468 58.19 -39.80 12.69
N HIS A 469 59.11 -39.61 11.73
CA HIS A 469 58.92 -39.49 10.26
C HIS A 469 58.33 -38.19 9.68
N THR A 470 59.15 -37.23 9.21
CA THR A 470 59.93 -37.10 7.94
C THR A 470 59.19 -36.46 6.76
N ASN A 471 59.60 -35.22 6.46
CA ASN A 471 59.92 -34.57 5.16
C ASN A 471 59.17 -34.90 3.86
N GLY A 472 58.80 -33.83 3.13
CA GLY A 472 58.59 -33.83 1.67
C GLY A 472 58.08 -32.48 1.16
N GLU A 473 58.96 -31.70 0.54
CA GLU A 473 58.71 -30.38 -0.05
C GLU A 473 57.97 -30.39 -1.41
N ALA A 474 57.25 -29.28 -1.65
CA ALA A 474 57.04 -28.53 -2.90
C ALA A 474 56.63 -29.23 -4.22
N GLY A 475 55.48 -28.78 -4.76
CA GLY A 475 55.06 -28.99 -6.15
C GLY A 475 53.81 -28.16 -6.50
N SER A 476 53.82 -27.52 -7.66
CA SER A 476 53.00 -26.38 -8.10
C SER A 476 51.62 -26.70 -8.72
N ASP A 477 50.83 -25.63 -8.82
CA ASP A 477 49.74 -25.34 -9.76
C ASP A 477 48.34 -25.91 -9.52
N GLY A 478 47.35 -25.00 -9.57
CA GLY A 478 45.95 -25.34 -9.85
C GLY A 478 44.92 -24.57 -9.04
N ILE A 479 44.55 -23.39 -9.54
CA ILE A 479 43.34 -22.66 -9.15
C ILE A 479 42.12 -23.60 -9.24
N SER A 480 41.44 -23.84 -8.13
CA SER A 480 40.01 -24.17 -8.16
C SER A 480 39.28 -23.49 -7.01
N SER A 481 38.32 -22.66 -7.39
CA SER A 481 37.32 -22.03 -6.56
C SER A 481 36.46 -23.09 -5.88
N THR A 482 36.59 -23.25 -4.57
CA THR A 482 35.52 -23.69 -3.65
C THR A 482 36.11 -23.71 -2.25
N ASN A 483 35.71 -22.75 -1.40
CA ASN A 483 35.58 -22.92 0.07
C ASN A 483 35.17 -21.60 0.72
N SER A 484 33.88 -21.28 0.65
CA SER A 484 33.20 -20.39 1.60
C SER A 484 32.68 -21.20 2.80
N ASN A 485 33.56 -21.94 3.47
CA ASN A 485 33.24 -22.66 4.72
C ASN A 485 34.38 -22.42 5.72
N PHE A 486 34.42 -21.22 6.29
CA PHE A 486 35.18 -20.94 7.51
C PHE A 486 34.23 -20.36 8.55
N LEU A 487 33.38 -21.23 9.08
CA LEU A 487 32.83 -21.11 10.44
C LEU A 487 32.79 -22.53 11.00
N THR A 488 33.69 -22.84 11.94
CA THR A 488 33.78 -24.13 12.62
C THR A 488 32.56 -24.35 13.50
N ALA A 489 32.18 -25.62 13.68
CA ALA A 489 30.90 -26.06 14.24
C ALA A 489 30.66 -25.76 15.74
N GLU A 490 31.57 -25.06 16.43
CA GLU A 490 31.41 -24.65 17.84
C GLU A 490 30.80 -23.24 18.02
N GLU A 491 30.59 -22.46 16.95
CA GLU A 491 30.09 -21.08 17.03
C GLU A 491 28.64 -20.89 16.53
N LYS A 492 27.74 -21.86 16.74
CA LYS A 492 26.28 -21.58 16.69
C LYS A 492 25.78 -21.13 18.06
N VAL A 493 26.23 -19.95 18.48
CA VAL A 493 25.91 -19.33 19.77
C VAL A 493 24.47 -18.80 19.84
N LEU A 494 23.81 -18.61 18.69
CA LEU A 494 22.46 -18.07 18.59
C LEU A 494 21.41 -19.18 18.48
N SER A 495 20.37 -19.12 19.31
CA SER A 495 19.22 -20.01 19.19
C SER A 495 18.48 -19.74 17.86
N ARG A 496 17.78 -20.77 17.33
CA ARG A 496 16.94 -20.61 16.12
C ARG A 496 15.91 -19.49 16.26
N LYS A 497 15.42 -19.24 17.48
CA LYS A 497 14.49 -18.15 17.78
C LYS A 497 15.17 -16.78 17.66
N GLU A 498 16.42 -16.65 18.09
CA GLU A 498 17.21 -15.41 17.97
C GLU A 498 17.59 -15.12 16.51
N CYS A 499 18.02 -16.14 15.75
CA CYS A 499 18.26 -15.97 14.31
C CYS A 499 16.98 -15.51 13.58
N ALA A 500 15.85 -16.19 13.82
CA ALA A 500 14.59 -15.83 13.18
C ALA A 500 14.05 -14.44 13.62
N ALA A 501 14.41 -13.96 14.81
CA ALA A 501 14.07 -12.61 15.28
C ALA A 501 14.95 -11.54 14.59
N LEU A 502 16.25 -11.82 14.41
CA LEU A 502 17.18 -10.94 13.70
C LEU A 502 16.87 -10.87 12.20
N ASP A 503 16.53 -11.99 11.57
CA ASP A 503 16.12 -12.03 10.16
C ASP A 503 14.85 -11.21 9.93
N ARG A 504 13.86 -11.31 10.84
CA ARG A 504 12.63 -10.51 10.78
C ARG A 504 12.87 -9.01 11.01
N GLU A 505 13.81 -8.66 11.90
CA GLU A 505 14.26 -7.28 12.09
C GLU A 505 14.89 -6.71 10.81
N SER A 506 15.74 -7.51 10.13
CA SER A 506 16.38 -7.12 8.86
C SER A 506 15.39 -6.97 7.70
N ALA A 507 14.29 -7.73 7.72
CA ALA A 507 13.26 -7.71 6.68
C ALA A 507 12.30 -6.50 6.78
N GLY A 508 12.32 -5.74 7.88
CA GLY A 508 11.55 -4.50 8.03
C GLY A 508 10.02 -4.67 7.99
N THR A 509 9.50 -5.83 8.38
CA THR A 509 8.07 -6.15 8.28
C THR A 509 7.30 -5.84 9.58
N LEU A 510 6.06 -5.31 9.45
CA LEU A 510 5.17 -5.04 10.59
C LEU A 510 4.85 -6.30 11.42
N ASP A 511 4.99 -7.49 10.83
CA ASP A 511 4.73 -8.79 11.44
C ASP A 511 5.75 -9.16 12.54
N GLY A 512 6.87 -8.43 12.68
CA GLY A 512 7.89 -8.64 13.71
C GLY A 512 7.77 -7.75 14.97
N LEU A 513 6.71 -6.94 15.09
CA LEU A 513 6.51 -6.03 16.22
C LEU A 513 5.87 -6.75 17.42
N THR A 514 6.44 -6.56 18.62
CA THR A 514 5.82 -7.07 19.86
C THR A 514 4.51 -6.31 20.16
N LYS A 515 3.55 -6.98 20.80
CA LYS A 515 2.26 -6.37 21.19
C LYS A 515 2.46 -5.09 22.01
N ASP A 516 3.42 -5.09 22.92
CA ASP A 516 3.75 -3.93 23.77
C ASP A 516 4.28 -2.76 22.93
N LEU A 517 5.14 -3.03 21.94
CA LEU A 517 5.63 -2.00 21.04
C LEU A 517 4.50 -1.42 20.18
N VAL A 518 3.55 -2.23 19.72
CA VAL A 518 2.35 -1.77 19.00
C VAL A 518 1.50 -0.85 19.88
N VAL A 519 1.29 -1.19 21.15
CA VAL A 519 0.54 -0.34 22.10
C VAL A 519 1.24 1.00 22.33
N VAL A 520 2.58 0.99 22.49
CA VAL A 520 3.37 2.23 22.62
C VAL A 520 3.25 3.09 21.36
N LEU A 521 3.39 2.50 20.18
CA LEU A 521 3.26 3.19 18.89
C LEU A 521 1.86 3.79 18.71
N ALA A 522 0.80 3.02 18.99
CA ALA A 522 -0.58 3.49 18.93
C ALA A 522 -0.85 4.66 19.90
N THR A 523 -0.29 4.58 21.11
CA THR A 523 -0.43 5.65 22.11
C THR A 523 0.31 6.93 21.68
N CYS A 524 1.52 6.79 21.11
CA CYS A 524 2.24 7.93 20.54
C CYS A 524 1.52 8.54 19.33
N ALA A 525 0.95 7.70 18.46
CA ALA A 525 0.19 8.15 17.29
C ALA A 525 -1.07 8.93 17.70
N MET A 526 -1.74 8.56 18.80
CA MET A 526 -2.87 9.32 19.34
C MET A 526 -2.48 10.77 19.70
N GLY A 527 -1.24 11.00 20.15
CA GLY A 527 -0.72 12.34 20.39
C GLY A 527 -0.70 13.21 19.12
N ALA A 528 -0.28 12.63 17.99
CA ALA A 528 -0.29 13.29 16.69
C ALA A 528 -1.71 13.52 16.16
N VAL A 529 -2.63 12.57 16.38
CA VAL A 529 -4.06 12.73 16.04
C VAL A 529 -4.67 13.93 16.78
N VAL A 530 -4.40 14.07 18.09
CA VAL A 530 -4.89 15.20 18.88
C VAL A 530 -4.32 16.53 18.39
N GLN A 531 -3.07 16.54 17.93
CA GLN A 531 -2.47 17.72 17.30
C GLN A 531 -3.20 18.08 15.99
N GLY A 532 -3.41 17.12 15.08
CA GLY A 532 -4.13 17.35 13.83
C GLY A 532 -5.57 17.84 14.07
N TRP A 533 -6.29 17.20 15.01
CA TRP A 533 -7.62 17.63 15.43
C TRP A 533 -7.62 19.09 15.92
N SER A 534 -6.62 19.46 16.71
CA SER A 534 -6.48 20.81 17.25
C SER A 534 -6.22 21.87 16.18
N GLN A 535 -5.67 21.51 15.02
CA GLN A 535 -5.40 22.45 13.92
C GLN A 535 -6.64 22.58 13.01
N GLU A 536 -7.27 21.46 12.66
CA GLU A 536 -8.41 21.43 11.73
C GLU A 536 -9.72 21.92 12.36
N SER A 537 -9.94 21.65 13.65
CA SER A 537 -11.15 22.15 14.35
C SER A 537 -11.24 23.68 14.39
N ILE A 538 -10.09 24.36 14.34
CA ILE A 538 -10.01 25.83 14.29
C ILE A 538 -10.57 26.35 12.97
N VAL A 539 -10.21 25.69 11.87
CA VAL A 539 -10.63 26.04 10.51
C VAL A 539 -12.15 25.98 10.37
N GLY A 540 -12.75 24.89 10.85
CA GLY A 540 -14.21 24.74 10.85
C GLY A 540 -14.90 25.80 11.71
N ALA A 541 -14.36 26.10 12.89
CA ALA A 541 -14.94 27.11 13.79
C ALA A 541 -14.97 28.52 13.15
N ASN A 542 -14.01 28.85 12.29
CA ASN A 542 -13.90 30.17 11.65
C ASN A 542 -15.13 30.62 10.84
N LEU A 543 -16.08 29.71 10.56
CA LEU A 543 -17.34 30.02 9.89
C LEU A 543 -18.25 30.96 10.70
N ASP A 544 -18.32 30.75 12.02
CA ASP A 544 -19.41 31.28 12.83
C ASP A 544 -18.95 32.22 13.94
N TRP A 545 -17.87 31.89 14.66
CA TRP A 545 -17.45 32.65 15.84
C TRP A 545 -17.15 34.14 15.58
N PRO A 546 -16.59 34.58 14.44
CA PRO A 546 -16.30 36.00 14.28
C PRO A 546 -17.57 36.79 13.88
N LEU A 547 -18.66 36.14 13.46
CA LEU A 547 -20.00 36.77 13.37
C LEU A 547 -20.60 36.96 14.76
N GLU A 548 -20.53 35.92 15.60
CA GLU A 548 -21.07 35.94 16.96
C GLU A 548 -20.39 37.00 17.83
N PHE A 549 -19.07 37.20 17.66
CA PHE A 549 -18.32 38.21 18.41
C PHE A 549 -18.32 39.60 17.76
N GLY A 550 -19.10 39.81 16.69
CA GLY A 550 -19.24 41.11 16.02
C GLY A 550 -17.97 41.60 15.32
N LEU A 551 -17.07 40.68 14.91
CA LEU A 551 -15.84 41.00 14.18
C LEU A 551 -16.06 41.04 12.66
N ALA A 552 -17.17 40.48 12.18
CA ALA A 552 -17.51 40.46 10.77
C ALA A 552 -19.01 40.44 10.55
N THR A 553 -19.42 40.78 9.34
CA THR A 553 -20.80 40.71 8.86
C THR A 553 -20.88 39.85 7.60
N LYS A 554 -22.06 39.25 7.37
CA LYS A 554 -22.35 38.56 6.11
C LYS A 554 -22.78 39.58 5.05
N SER A 555 -22.12 39.58 3.90
CA SER A 555 -22.54 40.33 2.71
C SER A 555 -23.84 39.75 2.12
N GLN A 556 -24.50 40.49 1.22
CA GLN A 556 -25.69 40.03 0.49
C GLN A 556 -25.45 38.74 -0.32
N ASP A 557 -24.19 38.51 -0.74
CA ASP A 557 -23.76 37.31 -1.47
C ASP A 557 -23.30 36.16 -0.53
N GLY A 558 -23.51 36.29 0.79
CA GLY A 558 -23.07 35.31 1.78
C GLY A 558 -21.57 35.35 2.12
N THR A 559 -20.82 36.27 1.54
CA THR A 559 -19.37 36.42 1.76
C THR A 559 -19.06 37.07 3.11
N PHE A 560 -17.93 36.68 3.70
CA PHE A 560 -17.50 37.13 5.01
C PHE A 560 -16.75 38.46 4.90
N VAL A 561 -17.32 39.54 5.44
CA VAL A 561 -16.72 40.87 5.38
C VAL A 561 -16.29 41.30 6.79
N PRO A 562 -14.99 41.53 7.04
CA PRO A 562 -14.53 42.00 8.35
C PRO A 562 -15.07 43.41 8.63
N SER A 563 -15.54 43.64 9.86
CA SER A 563 -16.18 44.91 10.24
C SER A 563 -15.20 46.10 10.32
N SER A 564 -13.90 45.82 10.48
CA SER A 564 -12.82 46.80 10.44
C SER A 564 -11.48 46.10 10.18
N TYR A 565 -10.44 46.87 9.83
CA TYR A 565 -9.07 46.35 9.75
C TYR A 565 -8.60 45.71 11.07
N ASN A 566 -8.96 46.32 12.22
CA ASN A 566 -8.63 45.79 13.54
C ASN A 566 -9.34 44.45 13.80
N ALA A 567 -10.59 44.29 13.33
CA ALA A 567 -11.31 43.03 13.47
C ALA A 567 -10.65 41.89 12.67
N LEU A 568 -10.11 42.19 11.48
CA LEU A 568 -9.32 41.24 10.68
C LEU A 568 -8.01 40.86 11.38
N LEU A 569 -7.35 41.82 12.04
CA LEU A 569 -6.17 41.54 12.87
C LEU A 569 -6.51 40.65 14.07
N TYR A 570 -7.62 40.90 14.77
CA TYR A 570 -8.06 40.06 15.89
C TYR A 570 -8.37 38.63 15.41
N PHE A 571 -9.03 38.50 14.26
CA PHE A 571 -9.29 37.21 13.63
C PHE A 571 -8.00 36.44 13.34
N GLY A 572 -7.02 37.08 12.69
CA GLY A 572 -5.72 36.47 12.41
C GLY A 572 -4.96 36.11 13.68
N LEU A 573 -4.98 36.98 14.70
CA LEU A 573 -4.28 36.79 15.96
C LEU A 573 -4.85 35.60 16.77
N VAL A 574 -6.17 35.49 16.88
CA VAL A 574 -6.83 34.37 17.58
C VAL A 574 -6.48 33.03 16.91
N ASN A 575 -6.44 32.99 15.57
CA ASN A 575 -6.05 31.81 14.80
C ASN A 575 -4.56 31.48 14.89
N ALA A 576 -3.69 32.49 14.96
CA ALA A 576 -2.25 32.32 15.10
C ALA A 576 -1.81 31.92 16.53
N MET A 577 -2.62 32.23 17.55
CA MET A 577 -2.25 32.07 18.95
C MET A 577 -1.82 30.64 19.35
N PRO A 578 -2.50 29.55 18.95
CA PRO A 578 -2.06 28.19 19.29
C PRO A 578 -0.66 27.88 18.77
N TYR A 579 -0.35 28.36 17.57
CA TYR A 579 0.94 28.16 16.93
C TYR A 579 2.04 28.97 17.61
N PHE A 580 1.77 30.24 17.95
CA PHE A 580 2.72 31.05 18.71
C PHE A 580 2.95 30.51 20.13
N ALA A 581 1.91 30.08 20.84
CA ALA A 581 2.05 29.45 22.14
C ALA A 581 2.86 28.14 22.07
N ALA A 582 2.64 27.32 21.03
CA ALA A 582 3.44 26.13 20.78
C ALA A 582 4.90 26.46 20.47
N SER A 583 5.15 27.52 19.70
CA SER A 583 6.48 27.97 19.28
C SER A 583 7.30 28.55 20.43
N VAL A 584 6.71 29.46 21.22
CA VAL A 584 7.42 30.25 22.23
C VAL A 584 7.51 29.52 23.58
N LEU A 585 6.50 28.72 23.94
CA LEU A 585 6.43 28.07 25.25
C LEU A 585 6.36 26.55 25.13
N GLY A 586 5.39 26.02 24.36
CA GLY A 586 5.08 24.60 24.33
C GLY A 586 6.27 23.71 23.98
N ALA A 587 6.97 24.03 22.87
CA ALA A 587 8.10 23.25 22.39
C ALA A 587 9.28 23.20 23.38
N TRP A 588 9.43 24.23 24.23
CA TRP A 588 10.56 24.38 25.15
C TRP A 588 10.31 23.77 26.53
N VAL A 589 9.05 23.63 26.93
CA VAL A 589 8.66 23.16 28.27
C VAL A 589 8.72 21.63 28.40
N SER A 590 8.65 20.89 27.29
CA SER A 590 8.61 19.42 27.30
C SER A 590 9.85 18.76 27.91
N ASP A 591 11.05 19.20 27.52
CA ASP A 591 12.30 18.59 27.98
C ASP A 591 12.54 18.84 29.49
N PRO A 592 12.39 20.07 30.02
CA PRO A 592 12.41 20.31 31.47
C PRO A 592 11.44 19.42 32.25
N ILE A 593 10.16 19.35 31.86
CA ILE A 593 9.17 18.53 32.58
C ILE A 593 9.57 17.05 32.53
N THR A 594 10.02 16.57 31.37
CA THR A 594 10.46 15.19 31.19
C THR A 594 11.67 14.85 32.07
N ASN A 595 12.64 15.78 32.20
CA ASN A 595 13.85 15.58 32.99
C ASN A 595 13.61 15.55 34.50
N TYR A 596 12.65 16.34 35.00
CA TYR A 596 12.33 16.42 36.43
C TYR A 596 11.28 15.39 36.87
N HIS A 597 10.20 15.23 36.11
CA HIS A 597 9.02 14.45 36.54
C HIS A 597 8.77 13.18 35.72
N GLY A 598 9.61 12.93 34.71
CA GLY A 598 9.48 11.78 33.83
C GLY A 598 8.46 11.99 32.70
N ARG A 599 8.58 11.13 31.67
CA ARG A 599 7.84 11.24 30.41
C ARG A 599 6.31 11.17 30.56
N ARG A 600 5.81 10.34 31.47
CA ARG A 600 4.37 10.13 31.66
C ARG A 600 3.67 11.40 32.13
N LEU A 601 4.31 12.16 33.03
CA LEU A 601 3.74 13.40 33.53
C LEU A 601 3.80 14.53 32.50
N ALA A 602 4.86 14.59 31.69
CA ALA A 602 4.95 15.52 30.55
C ALA A 602 3.82 15.31 29.53
N LEU A 603 3.55 14.05 29.17
CA LEU A 603 2.43 13.71 28.27
C LEU A 603 1.07 13.98 28.90
N LEU A 604 0.90 13.73 30.21
CA LEU A 604 -0.32 14.05 30.93
C LEU A 604 -0.57 15.56 30.96
N PHE A 605 0.44 16.36 31.31
CA PHE A 605 0.38 17.82 31.29
C PHE A 605 -0.06 18.33 29.91
N ALA A 606 0.60 17.85 28.86
CA ALA A 606 0.28 18.25 27.50
C ALA A 606 -1.14 17.80 27.07
N GLY A 607 -1.59 16.63 27.52
CA GLY A 607 -2.95 16.14 27.34
C GLY A 607 -4.00 17.02 28.01
N VAL A 608 -3.77 17.40 29.28
CA VAL A 608 -4.66 18.29 30.05
C VAL A 608 -4.77 19.66 29.38
N CYS A 609 -3.66 20.27 28.96
CA CYS A 609 -3.69 21.54 28.23
C CYS A 609 -4.45 21.45 26.90
N SER A 610 -4.24 20.37 26.13
CA SER A 610 -4.97 20.13 24.87
C SER A 610 -6.46 19.83 25.07
N PHE A 611 -6.88 19.40 26.26
CA PHE A 611 -8.28 19.16 26.60
C PHE A 611 -8.97 20.42 27.15
N ALA A 612 -8.29 21.14 28.04
CA ALA A 612 -8.80 22.35 28.67
C ALA A 612 -9.06 23.48 27.66
N GLY A 613 -8.20 23.63 26.64
CA GLY A 613 -8.34 24.68 25.62
C GLY A 613 -9.68 24.61 24.87
N PRO A 614 -10.00 23.50 24.18
CA PRO A 614 -11.27 23.35 23.46
C PRO A 614 -12.52 23.43 24.36
N ILE A 615 -12.47 22.88 25.58
CA ILE A 615 -13.61 22.95 26.52
C ILE A 615 -13.83 24.38 26.99
N GLY A 616 -12.77 25.09 27.34
CA GLY A 616 -12.85 26.50 27.69
C GLY A 616 -13.39 27.34 26.53
N ALA A 617 -12.99 27.02 25.29
CA ALA A 617 -13.47 27.71 24.09
C ALA A 617 -15.00 27.62 23.90
N ALA A 618 -15.64 26.53 24.36
CA ALA A 618 -17.09 26.37 24.28
C ALA A 618 -17.88 27.35 25.18
N GLY A 619 -17.24 27.91 26.22
CA GLY A 619 -17.84 28.89 27.13
C GLY A 619 -17.40 30.33 26.86
N CYS A 620 -16.72 30.61 25.75
CA CYS A 620 -16.20 31.94 25.45
C CYS A 620 -17.29 32.83 24.84
N HIS A 621 -17.45 34.03 25.40
CA HIS A 621 -18.37 35.07 24.90
C HIS A 621 -17.63 36.26 24.27
N SER A 622 -16.31 36.18 24.16
CA SER A 622 -15.47 37.26 23.63
C SER A 622 -14.20 36.71 22.99
N TRP A 623 -13.67 37.44 22.00
CA TRP A 623 -12.48 37.04 21.23
C TRP A 623 -11.22 36.87 22.11
N TRP A 624 -11.05 37.68 23.17
CA TRP A 624 -9.89 37.60 24.05
C TRP A 624 -9.95 36.38 24.99
N GLN A 625 -11.15 35.95 25.40
CA GLN A 625 -11.34 34.72 26.16
C GLN A 625 -10.96 33.52 25.28
N LEU A 626 -11.43 33.52 24.03
CA LEU A 626 -11.06 32.52 23.03
C LEU A 626 -9.55 32.50 22.78
N LEU A 627 -8.91 33.68 22.71
CA LEU A 627 -7.46 33.80 22.57
C LEU A 627 -6.71 33.11 23.73
N ILE A 628 -7.15 33.30 24.98
CA ILE A 628 -6.54 32.63 26.14
C ILE A 628 -6.71 31.11 26.07
N CYS A 629 -7.91 30.63 25.73
CA CYS A 629 -8.15 29.19 25.55
C CYS A 629 -7.25 28.59 24.46
N ARG A 630 -7.05 29.33 23.37
CA ARG A 630 -6.17 28.96 22.25
C ARG A 630 -4.68 29.01 22.62
N PHE A 631 -4.28 29.93 23.49
CA PHE A 631 -2.95 29.94 24.09
C PHE A 631 -2.69 28.63 24.87
N VAL A 632 -3.59 28.25 25.77
CA VAL A 632 -3.47 27.03 26.57
C VAL A 632 -3.42 25.78 25.69
N GLN A 633 -4.26 25.73 24.65
CA GLN A 633 -4.24 24.65 23.65
C GLN A 633 -2.88 24.54 22.96
N GLY A 634 -2.28 25.67 22.56
CA GLY A 634 -0.97 25.73 21.93
C GLY A 634 0.18 25.25 22.81
N VAL A 635 0.16 25.56 24.11
CA VAL A 635 1.15 25.02 25.06
C VAL A 635 1.10 23.49 25.09
N GLY A 636 -0.11 22.92 25.13
CA GLY A 636 -0.31 21.47 25.08
C GLY A 636 0.14 20.85 23.75
N MET A 637 -0.08 21.53 22.62
CA MET A 637 0.36 21.09 21.30
C MET A 637 1.90 21.01 21.21
N GLY A 638 2.62 22.07 21.60
CA GLY A 638 4.08 22.10 21.53
C GLY A 638 4.78 21.17 22.52
N ALA A 639 4.20 20.96 23.71
CA ALA A 639 4.80 20.09 24.72
C ALA A 639 4.84 18.60 24.31
N LYS A 640 3.96 18.16 23.39
CA LYS A 640 3.93 16.78 22.89
C LYS A 640 5.06 16.47 21.90
N SER A 641 5.53 17.47 21.14
CA SER A 641 6.36 17.25 19.96
C SER A 641 7.84 16.97 20.23
N SER A 642 8.27 16.89 21.50
CA SER A 642 9.70 16.89 21.91
C SER A 642 10.09 15.76 22.88
N VAL A 643 9.30 14.68 22.97
CA VAL A 643 9.48 13.63 23.99
C VAL A 643 10.30 12.42 23.51
N SER A 644 11.39 12.06 24.21
CA SER A 644 12.29 10.93 23.89
C SER A 644 12.19 9.76 24.88
N PRO A 645 12.40 8.49 24.44
CA PRO A 645 12.29 7.29 25.31
C PRO A 645 13.51 6.99 26.22
N ARG A 646 14.61 7.74 26.18
CA ARG A 646 15.90 7.35 26.79
C ARG A 646 16.10 7.71 28.28
N TRP A 647 15.03 8.11 28.97
CA TRP A 647 15.09 8.70 30.31
C TRP A 647 15.74 7.80 31.38
N LEU A 648 15.48 6.49 31.38
CA LEU A 648 15.99 5.55 32.40
C LEU A 648 17.53 5.46 32.40
N MET A 649 18.15 5.35 31.23
CA MET A 649 19.62 5.28 31.13
C MET A 649 20.29 6.62 31.43
N LYS A 650 19.65 7.76 31.11
CA LYS A 650 20.16 9.09 31.47
C LYS A 650 20.31 9.25 32.99
N LYS A 651 19.46 8.57 33.78
CA LYS A 651 19.45 8.57 35.25
C LYS A 651 20.29 7.44 35.88
N GLY A 652 21.06 6.70 35.08
CA GLY A 652 21.88 5.58 35.57
C GLY A 652 21.09 4.32 35.95
N ARG A 653 19.79 4.24 35.63
CA ARG A 653 18.92 3.10 35.96
C ARG A 653 18.97 2.04 34.86
N TYR A 654 20.15 1.46 34.65
CA TYR A 654 20.41 0.52 33.54
C TYR A 654 19.59 -0.77 33.62
N GLY A 655 19.39 -1.32 34.83
CA GLY A 655 18.60 -2.54 35.04
C GLY A 655 17.13 -2.38 34.64
N GLU A 656 16.52 -1.24 34.99
CA GLU A 656 15.14 -0.95 34.58
C GLU A 656 15.03 -0.63 33.09
N ALA A 657 16.06 -0.01 32.50
CA ALA A 657 16.13 0.20 31.06
C ALA A 657 16.20 -1.13 30.30
N TYR A 658 16.94 -2.11 30.81
CA TYR A 658 17.01 -3.45 30.24
C TYR A 658 15.65 -4.17 30.29
N LEU A 659 14.99 -4.17 31.45
CA LEU A 659 13.65 -4.78 31.60
C LEU A 659 12.60 -4.11 30.69
N ALA A 660 12.72 -2.80 30.46
CA ALA A 660 11.87 -2.09 29.52
C ALA A 660 12.16 -2.50 28.07
N LEU A 661 13.43 -2.63 27.68
CA LEU A 661 13.83 -3.10 26.34
C LEU A 661 13.43 -4.56 26.10
N GLU A 662 13.49 -5.41 27.12
CA GLU A 662 13.07 -6.82 27.04
C GLU A 662 11.57 -6.97 26.72
N ARG A 663 10.72 -6.05 27.20
CA ARG A 663 9.30 -6.01 26.81
C ARG A 663 9.09 -5.54 25.36
N LEU A 664 9.99 -4.69 24.86
CA LEU A 664 9.90 -4.09 23.54
C LEU A 664 10.57 -4.93 22.43
N ARG A 665 11.34 -5.97 22.79
CA ARG A 665 12.07 -6.84 21.85
C ARG A 665 11.58 -8.28 21.93
N GLU A 666 11.72 -9.02 20.84
CA GLU A 666 11.31 -10.43 20.82
C GLU A 666 12.28 -11.32 21.63
N THR A 667 13.53 -10.89 21.78
CA THR A 667 14.59 -11.66 22.45
C THR A 667 15.39 -10.81 23.45
N PRO A 668 15.86 -11.41 24.57
CA PRO A 668 16.74 -10.74 25.53
C PRO A 668 18.07 -10.27 24.92
N LEU A 669 18.55 -10.95 23.88
CA LEU A 669 19.76 -10.58 23.14
C LEU A 669 19.60 -9.24 22.41
N GLN A 670 18.48 -9.05 21.69
CA GLN A 670 18.19 -7.77 21.04
C GLN A 670 18.08 -6.63 22.07
N ALA A 671 17.45 -6.90 23.22
CA ALA A 671 17.38 -5.93 24.31
C ALA A 671 18.77 -5.58 24.87
N ALA A 672 19.65 -6.56 25.04
CA ALA A 672 21.02 -6.35 25.51
C ALA A 672 21.87 -5.58 24.50
N ARG A 673 21.77 -5.94 23.20
CA ARG A 673 22.44 -5.24 22.09
C ARG A 673 22.06 -3.75 22.09
N ASP A 674 20.76 -3.46 22.09
CA ASP A 674 20.27 -2.08 22.04
C ASP A 674 20.64 -1.29 23.30
N LEU A 675 20.61 -1.92 24.47
CA LEU A 675 21.10 -1.32 25.72
C LEU A 675 22.57 -0.94 25.62
N TYR A 676 23.41 -1.86 25.12
CA TYR A 676 24.85 -1.66 24.96
C TYR A 676 25.16 -0.55 23.95
N LEU A 677 24.51 -0.56 22.78
CA LEU A 677 24.67 0.50 21.78
C LEU A 677 24.31 1.87 22.34
N ILE A 678 23.20 1.98 23.08
CA ILE A 678 22.81 3.25 23.70
C ILE A 678 23.79 3.67 24.79
N TYR A 679 24.33 2.72 25.57
CA TYR A 679 25.36 2.99 26.57
C TYR A 679 26.67 3.51 25.95
N ALA A 680 27.20 2.79 24.96
CA ALA A 680 28.42 3.16 24.25
C ALA A 680 28.29 4.56 23.64
N GLN A 681 27.13 4.83 23.02
CA GLN A 681 26.83 6.12 22.43
C GLN A 681 26.76 7.25 23.46
N LEU A 682 26.14 7.03 24.62
CA LEU A 682 26.14 8.01 25.71
C LEU A 682 27.56 8.32 26.23
N LYS A 683 28.46 7.32 26.26
CA LYS A 683 29.86 7.50 26.67
C LYS A 683 30.66 8.27 25.63
N VAL A 684 30.58 7.90 24.35
CA VAL A 684 31.20 8.64 23.23
C VAL A 684 30.74 10.10 23.22
N GLU A 685 29.44 10.32 23.37
CA GLU A 685 28.87 11.66 23.40
C GLU A 685 29.39 12.44 24.62
N THR A 686 29.43 11.83 25.82
CA THR A 686 30.00 12.46 27.04
C THR A 686 31.43 12.96 26.83
N LEU A 687 32.24 12.22 26.06
CA LEU A 687 33.63 12.61 25.75
C LEU A 687 33.71 13.74 24.74
N LEU A 688 32.85 13.77 23.72
CA LEU A 688 32.77 14.90 22.79
C LEU A 688 32.42 16.24 23.48
N PHE A 689 31.89 16.21 24.71
CA PHE A 689 31.58 17.40 25.51
C PHE A 689 32.76 18.00 26.28
N SER A 690 33.87 17.28 26.48
CA SER A 690 35.02 17.82 27.23
C SER A 690 35.81 18.86 26.43
N GLY A 691 35.59 18.95 25.11
CA GLY A 691 36.25 19.94 24.23
C GLY A 691 37.71 19.64 23.91
N GLU A 692 38.26 18.52 24.39
CA GLU A 692 39.63 18.07 24.11
C GLU A 692 39.68 17.17 22.85
N THR A 693 40.85 17.12 22.19
CA THR A 693 41.09 16.25 21.04
C THR A 693 41.26 14.81 21.52
N ILE A 694 40.27 13.95 21.26
CA ILE A 694 40.24 12.58 21.78
C ILE A 694 41.12 11.67 20.90
N THR A 695 42.07 10.96 21.50
CA THR A 695 42.86 9.94 20.79
C THR A 695 42.16 8.58 20.84
N GLU A 696 42.47 7.70 19.88
CA GLU A 696 41.94 6.32 19.84
C GLU A 696 42.28 5.51 21.12
N ALA A 697 43.37 5.89 21.80
CA ALA A 697 43.80 5.31 23.07
C ALA A 697 42.87 5.69 24.23
N ASP A 698 42.34 6.92 24.25
CA ASP A 698 41.41 7.40 25.29
C ASP A 698 40.04 6.71 25.15
N LEU A 699 39.58 6.55 23.91
CA LEU A 699 38.34 5.82 23.59
C LEU A 699 38.42 4.35 24.05
N ASN A 700 39.57 3.71 23.78
CA ASN A 700 39.83 2.33 24.19
C ASN A 700 39.95 2.15 25.71
N LYS A 701 40.50 3.14 26.44
CA LYS A 701 40.55 3.12 27.92
C LYS A 701 39.15 3.22 28.53
N LEU A 702 38.28 4.07 27.99
CA LEU A 702 36.90 4.22 28.46
C LEU A 702 36.02 3.01 28.15
N LEU A 703 36.14 2.42 26.96
CA LEU A 703 35.38 1.21 26.59
C LEU A 703 35.78 -0.02 27.42
N LYS A 704 37.01 -0.03 27.96
CA LYS A 704 37.52 -1.09 28.85
C LYS A 704 37.15 -0.90 30.33
N GLY A 705 36.40 0.15 30.68
CA GLY A 705 35.86 0.33 32.03
C GLY A 705 36.89 0.78 33.07
N ASP A 706 37.88 1.59 32.69
CA ASP A 706 38.85 2.15 33.65
C ASP A 706 38.16 3.16 34.59
N GLU A 707 37.96 2.78 35.86
CA GLU A 707 37.22 3.54 36.90
C GLU A 707 37.84 4.92 37.22
N ASN A 708 39.10 5.15 36.82
CA ASN A 708 39.83 6.38 37.15
C ASN A 708 39.34 7.63 36.40
N ILE A 709 38.54 7.48 35.34
CA ILE A 709 37.97 8.61 34.59
C ILE A 709 36.61 9.06 35.18
N GLU A 710 35.92 8.20 35.92
CA GLU A 710 34.63 8.55 36.55
C GLU A 710 34.78 9.39 37.83
N ASN A 711 35.93 9.37 38.48
CA ASN A 711 36.19 10.05 39.76
C ASN A 711 36.75 11.48 39.66
N ASP A 712 37.01 12.00 38.45
CA ASP A 712 37.35 13.41 38.28
C ASP A 712 36.07 14.25 38.29
N GLY A 713 35.59 14.56 39.49
CA GLY A 713 34.35 15.30 39.78
C GLY A 713 34.26 16.71 39.17
N THR A 714 35.28 17.16 38.43
CA THR A 714 35.29 18.44 37.71
C THR A 714 34.85 18.34 36.24
N ARG A 715 34.84 17.14 35.63
CA ARG A 715 34.68 16.97 34.17
C ARG A 715 33.30 16.48 33.67
N THR A 716 32.31 16.29 34.55
CA THR A 716 31.06 15.57 34.23
C THR A 716 29.75 16.36 34.46
N ALA A 717 29.81 17.69 34.62
CA ALA A 717 28.60 18.50 34.72
C ALA A 717 27.88 18.57 33.36
N ARG A 718 26.95 17.65 33.10
CA ARG A 718 26.11 17.65 31.90
C ARG A 718 25.38 18.99 31.80
N PRO A 719 25.48 19.73 30.67
CA PRO A 719 24.83 21.01 30.52
C PRO A 719 23.31 20.85 30.69
N GLY A 720 22.70 21.77 31.45
CA GLY A 720 21.24 21.88 31.55
C GLY A 720 20.60 22.13 30.18
N PHE A 721 19.27 22.06 30.09
CA PHE A 721 18.54 22.21 28.83
C PHE A 721 18.98 23.44 28.01
N PHE A 722 19.02 24.62 28.64
CA PHE A 722 19.45 25.85 27.97
C PHE A 722 20.93 25.84 27.57
N GLY A 723 21.79 25.14 28.32
CA GLY A 723 23.18 24.91 27.92
C GLY A 723 23.28 24.04 26.66
N ARG A 724 22.44 23.00 26.55
CA ARG A 724 22.34 22.18 25.33
C ARG A 724 21.78 22.98 24.15
N VAL A 725 20.81 23.86 24.39
CA VAL A 725 20.29 24.77 23.35
C VAL A 725 21.37 25.72 22.85
N ALA A 726 22.16 26.33 23.75
CA ALA A 726 23.29 27.18 23.34
C ALA A 726 24.31 26.40 22.49
N GLN A 727 24.58 25.14 22.85
CA GLN A 727 25.47 24.26 22.11
C GLN A 727 24.99 23.89 20.71
N LEU A 728 23.69 24.03 20.40
CA LEU A 728 23.19 23.88 19.04
C LEU A 728 23.79 24.92 18.09
N PHE A 729 24.10 26.12 18.60
CA PHE A 729 24.62 27.24 17.81
C PHE A 729 26.14 27.36 17.88
N THR A 730 26.76 26.99 19.01
CA THR A 730 28.22 27.09 19.19
C THR A 730 28.97 25.94 18.50
N ILE A 731 28.46 24.71 18.58
CA ILE A 731 29.11 23.54 17.97
C ILE A 731 28.86 23.54 16.46
N ARG A 732 29.93 23.58 15.66
CA ARG A 732 29.87 23.72 14.19
C ARG A 732 29.02 22.64 13.51
N ARG A 733 29.12 21.39 13.97
CA ARG A 733 28.31 20.27 13.48
C ARG A 733 26.82 20.49 13.78
N ASN A 734 26.48 20.78 15.03
CA ASN A 734 25.10 20.98 15.46
C ASN A 734 24.47 22.17 14.74
N ARG A 735 25.22 23.25 14.51
CA ARG A 735 24.74 24.40 13.74
C ARG A 735 24.31 24.03 12.34
N ARG A 736 25.03 23.11 11.67
CA ARG A 736 24.65 22.61 10.34
C ARG A 736 23.37 21.77 10.40
N ALA A 737 23.21 20.95 11.43
CA ALA A 737 21.99 20.18 11.66
C ALA A 737 20.79 21.10 11.97
N VAL A 738 20.99 22.19 12.73
CA VAL A 738 19.98 23.23 12.97
C VAL A 738 19.56 23.86 11.65
N VAL A 739 20.51 24.34 10.84
CA VAL A 739 20.19 24.97 9.56
C VAL A 739 19.37 24.03 8.67
N ALA A 740 19.79 22.76 8.52
CA ALA A 740 19.07 21.81 7.70
C ALA A 740 17.66 21.48 8.24
N SER A 741 17.52 21.32 9.57
CA SER A 741 16.22 21.06 10.20
C SER A 741 15.27 22.25 10.08
N CYS A 742 15.76 23.47 10.32
CA CYS A 742 14.98 24.68 10.19
C CYS A 742 14.51 24.89 8.75
N ILE A 743 15.35 24.63 7.75
CA ILE A 743 14.97 24.68 6.33
C ILE A 743 13.85 23.67 6.03
N ALA A 744 13.99 22.41 6.45
CA ALA A 744 12.96 21.39 6.23
C ALA A 744 11.62 21.77 6.91
N MET A 745 11.68 22.25 8.15
CA MET A 745 10.51 22.70 8.91
C MET A 745 9.84 23.93 8.30
N SER A 746 10.63 24.85 7.73
CA SER A 746 10.11 26.04 7.05
C SER A 746 9.49 25.64 5.71
N ALA A 747 10.15 24.76 4.95
CA ALA A 747 9.65 24.25 3.67
C ALA A 747 8.25 23.63 3.81
N GLN A 748 7.98 22.91 4.90
CA GLN A 748 6.64 22.40 5.19
C GLN A 748 5.58 23.50 5.29
N GLN A 749 5.90 24.59 5.99
CA GLN A 749 4.94 25.67 6.26
C GLN A 749 4.68 26.50 5.02
N PHE A 750 5.73 26.79 4.28
CA PHE A 750 5.68 27.60 3.07
C PHE A 750 5.21 26.84 1.82
N SER A 751 4.87 25.55 1.93
CA SER A 751 4.33 24.79 0.80
C SER A 751 2.88 25.11 0.45
N GLY A 752 2.22 25.97 1.24
CA GLY A 752 0.85 26.39 1.03
C GLY A 752 -0.21 25.46 1.63
N PHE A 753 0.17 24.38 2.34
CA PHE A 753 -0.80 23.44 2.89
C PHE A 753 -1.70 24.12 3.95
N ASN A 754 -1.08 24.86 4.86
CA ASN A 754 -1.80 25.61 5.89
C ASN A 754 -2.63 26.78 5.31
N VAL A 755 -2.28 27.28 4.12
CA VAL A 755 -3.05 28.32 3.45
C VAL A 755 -4.38 27.76 2.97
N PHE A 756 -4.40 26.55 2.41
CA PHE A 756 -5.65 25.85 2.11
C PHE A 756 -6.43 25.54 3.36
N ALA A 757 -5.78 25.12 4.45
CA ALA A 757 -6.47 24.92 5.72
C ALA A 757 -7.14 26.23 6.21
N PHE A 758 -6.42 27.37 6.23
CA PHE A 758 -6.99 28.63 6.71
C PHE A 758 -8.01 29.27 5.76
N LEU A 759 -7.87 29.03 4.45
CA LEU A 759 -8.76 29.61 3.44
C LEU A 759 -9.87 28.67 2.98
N ALA A 760 -9.85 27.36 3.27
CA ALA A 760 -10.87 26.39 2.84
C ALA A 760 -12.28 26.92 3.15
N THR A 761 -12.43 27.45 4.35
CA THR A 761 -13.66 28.04 4.85
C THR A 761 -14.15 29.23 4.00
N SER A 762 -13.25 30.13 3.59
CA SER A 762 -13.58 31.28 2.72
C SER A 762 -13.65 30.94 1.23
N LEU A 763 -12.82 30.01 0.76
CA LEU A 763 -12.71 29.59 -0.64
C LEU A 763 -14.01 28.94 -1.12
N PHE A 764 -14.62 28.11 -0.27
CA PHE A 764 -15.81 27.35 -0.64
C PHE A 764 -17.12 28.09 -0.30
N VAL A 765 -17.16 28.91 0.76
CA VAL A 765 -18.34 29.75 1.05
C VAL A 765 -18.53 30.84 -0.01
N ASN A 766 -17.44 31.47 -0.48
CA ASN A 766 -17.50 32.49 -1.54
C ASN A 766 -17.81 31.92 -2.94
N SER A 767 -17.94 30.60 -3.07
CA SER A 767 -18.23 29.93 -4.34
C SER A 767 -19.72 29.68 -4.59
N GLY A 768 -20.60 30.13 -3.68
CA GLY A 768 -22.06 30.01 -3.82
C GLY A 768 -22.63 28.61 -3.58
N VAL A 769 -21.79 27.63 -3.20
CA VAL A 769 -22.22 26.26 -2.89
C VAL A 769 -22.68 26.17 -1.43
N GLY A 770 -23.82 25.52 -1.17
CA GLY A 770 -24.38 25.38 0.17
C GLY A 770 -23.43 24.74 1.19
N ASN A 771 -23.55 25.14 2.47
CA ASN A 771 -22.65 24.79 3.57
C ASN A 771 -22.35 23.28 3.71
N LEU A 772 -23.32 22.41 3.39
CA LEU A 772 -23.17 20.94 3.49
C LEU A 772 -22.16 20.39 2.47
N SER A 773 -22.10 20.95 1.27
CA SER A 773 -21.16 20.55 0.22
C SER A 773 -19.75 21.05 0.51
N ASN A 774 -19.61 22.25 1.09
CA ASN A 774 -18.32 22.82 1.49
C ASN A 774 -17.65 22.00 2.61
N LEU A 775 -18.46 21.50 3.55
CA LEU A 775 -18.00 20.57 4.57
C LEU A 775 -17.54 19.25 3.94
N GLY A 776 -18.28 18.73 2.95
CA GLY A 776 -17.91 17.53 2.21
C GLY A 776 -16.57 17.64 1.48
N VAL A 777 -16.28 18.80 0.87
CA VAL A 777 -14.98 19.06 0.21
C VAL A 777 -13.84 19.11 1.23
N THR A 778 -14.07 19.78 2.37
CA THR A 778 -13.08 19.86 3.45
C THR A 778 -12.78 18.46 4.03
N ILE A 779 -13.81 17.65 4.27
CA ILE A 779 -13.66 16.25 4.69
C ILE A 779 -12.88 15.44 3.65
N GLY A 780 -13.18 15.62 2.35
CA GLY A 780 -12.47 14.94 1.27
C GLY A 780 -10.98 15.31 1.20
N PHE A 781 -10.65 16.59 1.36
CA PHE A 781 -9.28 17.10 1.45
C PHE A 781 -8.53 16.50 2.65
N THR A 782 -9.13 16.53 3.84
CA THR A 782 -8.50 15.96 5.04
C THR A 782 -8.37 14.43 4.96
N ALA A 783 -9.36 13.74 4.39
CA ALA A 783 -9.31 12.29 4.17
C ALA A 783 -8.18 11.91 3.20
N ALA A 784 -7.99 12.68 2.12
CA ALA A 784 -6.88 12.49 1.20
C ALA A 784 -5.53 12.61 1.93
N ASN A 785 -5.37 13.62 2.80
CA ASN A 785 -4.13 13.80 3.57
C ASN A 785 -3.81 12.58 4.45
N VAL A 786 -4.81 12.02 5.14
CA VAL A 786 -4.64 10.81 5.97
C VAL A 786 -4.22 9.61 5.11
N LEU A 787 -4.89 9.41 3.98
CA LEU A 787 -4.64 8.25 3.10
C LEU A 787 -3.26 8.31 2.46
N PHE A 788 -2.89 9.47 1.91
CA PHE A 788 -1.59 9.62 1.25
C PHE A 788 -0.43 9.73 2.24
N SER A 789 -0.67 10.13 3.50
CA SER A 789 0.35 10.06 4.55
C SER A 789 0.82 8.62 4.81
N ALA A 790 -0.07 7.62 4.66
CA ALA A 790 0.31 6.21 4.79
C ALA A 790 1.28 5.75 3.69
N SER A 791 1.24 6.38 2.50
CA SER A 791 2.16 6.05 1.41
C SER A 791 3.62 6.41 1.73
N ALA A 792 3.86 7.36 2.65
CA ALA A 792 5.18 7.72 3.12
C ALA A 792 5.94 6.50 3.66
N TYR A 793 5.25 5.63 4.41
CA TYR A 793 5.84 4.41 4.97
C TYR A 793 6.45 3.49 3.90
N LEU A 794 5.80 3.37 2.74
CA LEU A 794 6.25 2.49 1.65
C LEU A 794 7.39 3.09 0.82
N LEU A 795 7.51 4.41 0.83
CA LEU A 795 8.41 5.16 -0.05
C LEU A 795 9.68 5.63 0.66
N ILE A 796 9.62 5.96 1.95
CA ILE A 796 10.72 6.59 2.70
C ILE A 796 12.01 5.77 2.63
N ASP A 797 11.94 4.46 2.87
CA ASP A 797 13.12 3.61 2.87
C ASP A 797 13.57 3.22 1.46
N LYS A 798 12.70 3.35 0.44
CA LYS A 798 13.04 3.03 -0.96
C LYS A 798 13.69 4.20 -1.69
N TRP A 799 13.18 5.42 -1.50
CA TRP A 799 13.57 6.60 -2.29
C TRP A 799 14.46 7.56 -1.50
N GLY A 800 14.47 7.43 -0.17
CA GLY A 800 15.21 8.30 0.74
C GLY A 800 14.48 9.61 1.05
N ARG A 801 14.78 10.16 2.23
CA ARG A 801 14.07 11.31 2.82
C ARG A 801 14.24 12.59 1.98
N ARG A 802 15.47 12.90 1.55
CA ARG A 802 15.74 14.11 0.74
C ARG A 802 15.06 14.07 -0.62
N THR A 803 15.10 12.92 -1.31
CA THR A 803 14.51 12.78 -2.65
C THR A 803 13.01 12.98 -2.61
N LEU A 804 12.33 12.39 -1.61
CA LEU A 804 10.88 12.53 -1.44
C LEU A 804 10.45 13.95 -1.07
N LEU A 805 11.22 14.66 -0.25
CA LEU A 805 10.92 16.06 0.07
C LEU A 805 11.10 16.95 -1.18
N LEU A 806 12.17 16.73 -1.94
CA LEU A 806 12.43 17.49 -3.18
C LEU A 806 11.38 17.21 -4.26
N SER A 807 10.99 15.94 -4.44
CA SER A 807 9.97 15.60 -5.42
C SER A 807 8.62 16.21 -5.04
N SER A 808 8.25 16.18 -3.76
CA SER A 808 7.04 16.82 -3.23
C SER A 808 7.02 18.32 -3.55
N LEU A 809 8.02 19.09 -3.09
CA LEU A 809 8.10 20.53 -3.32
C LEU A 809 8.10 20.91 -4.81
N THR A 810 8.75 20.10 -5.65
CA THR A 810 8.84 20.40 -7.09
C THR A 810 7.55 20.06 -7.83
N LEU A 811 6.91 18.92 -7.51
CA LEU A 811 5.71 18.45 -8.19
C LEU A 811 4.45 19.21 -7.77
N MET A 812 4.43 19.82 -6.58
CA MET A 812 3.30 20.63 -6.10
C MET A 812 3.14 21.95 -6.87
N PHE A 813 4.24 22.50 -7.42
CA PHE A 813 4.29 23.77 -8.14
C PHE A 813 3.17 23.97 -9.20
N PRO A 814 3.00 23.07 -10.20
CA PRO A 814 1.96 23.24 -11.22
C PRO A 814 0.54 23.15 -10.63
N PHE A 815 0.32 22.33 -9.60
CA PHE A 815 -1.01 22.18 -8.99
C PHE A 815 -1.42 23.41 -8.20
N LEU A 816 -0.49 24.10 -7.54
CA LEU A 816 -0.76 25.37 -6.87
C LEU A 816 -1.18 26.46 -7.87
N LEU A 817 -0.46 26.58 -8.99
CA LEU A 817 -0.77 27.57 -10.04
C LEU A 817 -2.08 27.27 -10.75
N LEU A 818 -2.33 26.01 -11.11
CA LEU A 818 -3.58 25.59 -11.74
C LEU A 818 -4.77 25.82 -10.81
N THR A 819 -4.64 25.45 -9.53
CA THR A 819 -5.68 25.68 -8.53
C THR A 819 -5.99 27.18 -8.41
N GLY A 820 -4.96 28.03 -8.32
CA GLY A 820 -5.15 29.48 -8.28
C GLY A 820 -5.80 30.05 -9.54
N HIS A 821 -5.45 29.53 -10.72
CA HIS A 821 -6.06 29.94 -11.98
C HIS A 821 -7.55 29.59 -12.04
N PHE A 822 -7.92 28.34 -11.71
CA PHE A 822 -9.31 27.90 -11.72
C PHE A 822 -10.17 28.57 -10.65
N LEU A 823 -9.59 28.95 -9.51
CA LEU A 823 -10.28 29.73 -8.48
C LEU A 823 -10.58 31.18 -8.93
N ASP A 824 -9.73 31.76 -9.78
CA ASP A 824 -9.93 33.10 -10.34
C ASP A 824 -10.78 33.09 -11.63
N MET A 825 -11.06 31.92 -12.22
CA MET A 825 -11.90 31.77 -13.41
C MET A 825 -13.39 31.85 -13.03
N ASP A 826 -14.05 32.90 -13.52
CA ASP A 826 -15.48 33.10 -13.35
C ASP A 826 -16.24 32.59 -14.58
N ILE A 827 -16.95 31.46 -14.43
CA ILE A 827 -17.89 30.94 -15.43
C ILE A 827 -19.29 31.08 -14.82
N ASN A 828 -20.03 32.12 -15.21
CA ASN A 828 -21.41 32.39 -14.75
C ASN A 828 -21.57 32.59 -13.23
N GLY A 829 -20.61 33.22 -12.55
CA GLY A 829 -20.70 33.56 -11.13
C GLY A 829 -20.34 32.41 -10.17
N VAL A 830 -19.88 31.26 -10.68
CA VAL A 830 -19.49 30.10 -9.86
C VAL A 830 -18.13 29.58 -10.32
N PRO A 831 -17.12 29.47 -9.43
CA PRO A 831 -15.85 28.83 -9.76
C PRO A 831 -16.10 27.39 -10.23
N PRO A 832 -15.33 26.83 -11.19
CA PRO A 832 -15.45 25.44 -11.59
C PRO A 832 -14.92 24.51 -10.48
N LEU A 833 -15.68 24.36 -9.38
CA LEU A 833 -15.31 23.52 -8.23
C LEU A 833 -15.00 22.07 -8.65
N ALA A 834 -15.68 21.57 -9.68
CA ALA A 834 -15.42 20.26 -10.26
C ALA A 834 -13.96 20.09 -10.76
N SER A 835 -13.29 21.18 -11.13
CA SER A 835 -11.88 21.20 -11.53
C SER A 835 -10.95 21.50 -10.36
N VAL A 836 -11.36 22.32 -9.40
CA VAL A 836 -10.55 22.71 -8.23
C VAL A 836 -10.36 21.55 -7.25
N ILE A 837 -11.43 20.80 -6.95
CA ILE A 837 -11.38 19.72 -5.94
C ILE A 837 -10.37 18.61 -6.30
N PRO A 838 -10.35 18.07 -7.55
CA PRO A 838 -9.35 17.08 -7.93
C PRO A 838 -7.91 17.62 -7.85
N LEU A 839 -7.68 18.89 -8.22
CA LEU A 839 -6.36 19.51 -8.14
C LEU A 839 -5.88 19.64 -6.69
N LEU A 840 -6.77 19.98 -5.76
CA LEU A 840 -6.47 20.01 -4.32
C LEU A 840 -6.15 18.62 -3.76
N ILE A 841 -6.90 17.59 -4.18
CA ILE A 841 -6.61 16.20 -3.77
C ILE A 841 -5.25 15.75 -4.32
N LEU A 842 -4.92 16.07 -5.57
CA LEU A 842 -3.63 15.75 -6.17
C LEU A 842 -2.46 16.50 -5.50
N TYR A 843 -2.64 17.79 -5.23
CA TYR A 843 -1.71 18.58 -4.42
C TYR A 843 -1.46 17.92 -3.05
N THR A 844 -2.54 17.49 -2.38
CA THR A 844 -2.47 16.81 -1.07
C THR A 844 -1.74 15.47 -1.17
N ALA A 845 -1.99 14.71 -2.23
CA ALA A 845 -1.33 13.44 -2.49
C ALA A 845 0.18 13.58 -2.66
N LEU A 846 0.63 14.68 -3.28
CA LEU A 846 2.05 15.00 -3.47
C LEU A 846 2.70 15.60 -2.21
N TYR A 847 1.94 16.37 -1.44
CA TYR A 847 2.39 16.96 -0.17
C TYR A 847 2.63 15.89 0.91
N SER A 848 1.66 15.00 1.10
CA SER A 848 1.59 14.11 2.27
C SER A 848 2.84 13.22 2.47
N PRO A 849 3.32 12.43 1.49
CA PRO A 849 4.47 11.55 1.69
C PRO A 849 5.81 12.27 1.82
N GLY A 850 5.90 13.51 1.30
CA GLY A 850 7.12 14.31 1.32
C GLY A 850 7.09 15.38 2.40
N ALA A 851 6.65 16.58 2.03
CA ALA A 851 6.60 17.74 2.93
C ALA A 851 5.73 17.52 4.18
N GLY A 852 4.74 16.63 4.14
CA GLY A 852 3.92 16.27 5.30
C GLY A 852 4.69 15.54 6.41
N VAL A 853 5.39 14.46 6.08
CA VAL A 853 5.98 13.54 7.07
C VAL A 853 7.47 13.82 7.33
N ILE A 854 8.23 14.14 6.27
CA ILE A 854 9.69 14.14 6.29
C ILE A 854 10.30 15.20 7.22
N PRO A 855 9.80 16.45 7.29
CA PRO A 855 10.40 17.49 8.13
C PRO A 855 10.50 17.09 9.61
N PHE A 856 9.44 16.50 10.16
CA PHE A 856 9.44 16.00 11.55
C PHE A 856 10.35 14.79 11.73
N MET A 857 10.33 13.84 10.79
CA MET A 857 11.18 12.65 10.83
C MET A 857 12.66 13.03 10.74
N TYR A 858 13.04 13.78 9.71
CA TYR A 858 14.41 14.22 9.45
C TYR A 858 14.98 15.03 10.62
N SER A 859 14.19 15.96 11.18
CA SER A 859 14.65 16.77 12.33
C SER A 859 14.91 15.91 13.56
N SER A 860 14.21 14.80 13.75
CA SER A 860 14.45 13.86 14.84
C SER A 860 15.71 13.00 14.66
N GLU A 861 16.18 12.87 13.41
CA GLU A 861 17.30 12.03 13.01
C GLU A 861 18.64 12.79 13.06
N VAL A 862 18.68 14.03 12.55
CA VAL A 862 19.94 14.77 12.32
C VAL A 862 20.68 15.22 13.58
N PHE A 863 19.97 15.38 14.69
CA PHE A 863 20.60 15.82 15.94
C PHE A 863 21.24 14.64 16.68
N PRO A 864 22.48 14.82 17.19
CA PRO A 864 23.09 13.87 18.12
C PRO A 864 22.23 13.73 19.38
N LEU A 865 22.32 12.61 20.07
CA LEU A 865 21.27 12.18 21.00
C LEU A 865 21.18 13.01 22.25
N VAL A 866 22.30 13.54 22.74
CA VAL A 866 22.30 14.47 23.87
C VAL A 866 21.56 15.76 23.51
N HIS A 867 21.69 16.26 22.28
CA HIS A 867 21.02 17.48 21.83
C HIS A 867 19.69 17.24 21.14
N ARG A 868 19.28 15.99 20.93
CA ARG A 868 18.14 15.64 20.08
C ARG A 868 16.83 16.25 20.57
N GLU A 869 16.57 16.20 21.87
CA GLU A 869 15.38 16.81 22.46
C GLU A 869 15.41 18.34 22.26
N ALA A 870 16.54 18.99 22.55
CA ALA A 870 16.70 20.44 22.37
C ALA A 870 16.62 20.87 20.90
N GLY A 871 17.24 20.11 19.99
CA GLY A 871 17.21 20.36 18.55
C GLY A 871 15.82 20.14 17.96
N MET A 872 15.11 19.09 18.40
CA MET A 872 13.73 18.85 18.00
C MET A 872 12.78 19.94 18.53
N SER A 873 12.95 20.37 19.79
CA SER A 873 12.22 21.52 20.35
C SER A 873 12.42 22.78 19.52
N LEU A 874 13.65 23.10 19.11
CA LEU A 874 13.95 24.23 18.24
C LEU A 874 13.29 24.07 16.85
N ALA A 875 13.40 22.88 16.24
CA ALA A 875 12.80 22.60 14.94
C ALA A 875 11.27 22.75 14.96
N CYS A 876 10.61 22.21 15.98
CA CYS A 876 9.18 22.41 16.21
C CYS A 876 8.83 23.88 16.49
N ALA A 877 9.66 24.60 17.25
CA ALA A 877 9.44 26.02 17.52
C ALA A 877 9.46 26.84 16.22
N VAL A 878 10.38 26.55 15.30
CA VAL A 878 10.46 27.18 13.98
C VAL A 878 9.23 26.82 13.13
N ASN A 879 8.84 25.55 13.11
CA ASN A 879 7.68 25.08 12.37
C ASN A 879 6.39 25.78 12.82
N PHE A 880 6.08 25.74 14.12
CA PHE A 880 4.91 26.41 14.67
C PHE A 880 5.01 27.93 14.59
N GLY A 881 6.22 28.50 14.68
CA GLY A 881 6.42 29.94 14.52
C GLY A 881 5.99 30.42 13.13
N PHE A 882 6.45 29.74 12.07
CA PHE A 882 6.03 30.05 10.71
C PHE A 882 4.55 29.73 10.46
N ALA A 883 4.01 28.65 11.04
CA ALA A 883 2.57 28.38 10.99
C ALA A 883 1.74 29.54 11.56
N GLY A 884 2.16 30.09 12.71
CA GLY A 884 1.51 31.25 13.34
C GLY A 884 1.63 32.53 12.51
N ILE A 885 2.80 32.79 11.93
CA ILE A 885 3.00 33.91 11.00
C ILE A 885 2.05 33.79 9.81
N LEU A 886 1.95 32.61 9.19
CA LEU A 886 1.04 32.38 8.07
C LEU A 886 -0.43 32.54 8.48
N ALA A 887 -0.84 31.99 9.62
CA ALA A 887 -2.19 32.14 10.14
C ALA A 887 -2.59 33.63 10.34
N LEU A 888 -1.63 34.47 10.75
CA LEU A 888 -1.83 35.91 10.93
C LEU A 888 -1.82 36.69 9.61
N VAL A 889 -0.86 36.39 8.74
CA VAL A 889 -0.57 37.19 7.52
C VAL A 889 -1.44 36.78 6.34
N THR A 890 -1.77 35.51 6.17
CA THR A 890 -2.51 35.01 5.01
C THR A 890 -3.86 35.69 4.80
N PRO A 891 -4.71 35.91 5.83
CA PRO A 891 -5.95 36.67 5.66
C PRO A 891 -5.71 38.11 5.23
N LEU A 892 -4.73 38.80 5.85
CA LEU A 892 -4.36 40.18 5.51
C LEU A 892 -3.87 40.30 4.07
N TYR A 893 -3.03 39.36 3.64
CA TYR A 893 -2.46 39.32 2.30
C TYR A 893 -3.51 38.98 1.24
N SER A 894 -4.43 38.06 1.54
CA SER A 894 -5.55 37.72 0.64
C SER A 894 -6.46 38.93 0.39
N THR A 895 -6.83 39.68 1.44
CA THR A 895 -7.62 40.90 1.32
C THR A 895 -6.87 42.00 0.55
N ALA A 896 -5.57 42.18 0.80
CA ALA A 896 -4.75 43.15 0.07
C ALA A 896 -4.64 42.85 -1.44
N LEU A 897 -4.73 41.57 -1.82
CA LEU A 897 -4.74 41.12 -3.21
C LEU A 897 -6.13 41.13 -3.87
N ASN A 898 -7.15 41.71 -3.23
CA ASN A 898 -8.55 41.64 -3.66
C ASN A 898 -9.01 40.20 -3.93
N HIS A 899 -8.57 39.25 -3.10
CA HIS A 899 -8.88 37.83 -3.22
C HIS A 899 -8.52 37.19 -4.58
N LYS A 900 -7.50 37.71 -5.29
CA LYS A 900 -6.92 37.04 -6.47
C LYS A 900 -6.07 35.84 -6.05
N TYR A 901 -6.65 34.64 -6.12
CA TYR A 901 -6.07 33.41 -5.62
C TYR A 901 -4.87 32.94 -6.44
N LEU A 902 -4.79 33.28 -7.73
CA LEU A 902 -3.61 32.98 -8.55
C LEU A 902 -2.35 33.70 -8.04
N LYS A 903 -2.47 34.96 -7.63
CA LYS A 903 -1.35 35.73 -7.08
C LYS A 903 -0.93 35.18 -5.72
N LEU A 904 -1.91 34.82 -4.89
CA LEU A 904 -1.68 34.25 -3.57
C LEU A 904 -0.96 32.89 -3.65
N LEU A 905 -1.54 31.94 -4.38
CA LEU A 905 -0.98 30.59 -4.53
C LEU A 905 0.30 30.60 -5.38
N GLY A 906 0.42 31.54 -6.32
CA GLY A 906 1.67 31.78 -7.06
C GLY A 906 2.83 32.22 -6.17
N ALA A 907 2.57 32.99 -5.11
CA ALA A 907 3.60 33.33 -4.12
C ALA A 907 4.09 32.07 -3.36
N PHE A 908 3.16 31.19 -2.96
CA PHE A 908 3.51 29.91 -2.32
C PHE A 908 4.26 28.96 -3.26
N ALA A 909 3.87 28.90 -4.54
CA ALA A 909 4.62 28.17 -5.56
C ALA A 909 6.07 28.70 -5.72
N GLY A 910 6.26 30.02 -5.60
CA GLY A 910 7.58 30.64 -5.53
C GLY A 910 8.38 30.24 -4.30
N PHE A 911 7.73 30.20 -3.12
CA PHE A 911 8.37 29.72 -1.89
C PHE A 911 8.74 28.24 -1.97
N ASP A 912 7.94 27.39 -2.61
CA ASP A 912 8.25 25.98 -2.87
C ASP A 912 9.51 25.83 -3.73
N ALA A 913 9.66 26.65 -4.78
CA ALA A 913 10.86 26.65 -5.62
C ALA A 913 12.11 27.03 -4.82
N ILE A 914 12.01 28.07 -3.99
CA ILE A 914 13.11 28.49 -3.10
C ILE A 914 13.42 27.39 -2.07
N ALA A 915 12.38 26.79 -1.48
CA ALA A 915 12.51 25.71 -0.52
C ALA A 915 13.18 24.47 -1.16
N ALA A 916 12.82 24.12 -2.39
CA ALA A 916 13.45 23.02 -3.12
C ALA A 916 14.95 23.27 -3.35
N ILE A 917 15.34 24.50 -3.72
CA ILE A 917 16.75 24.88 -3.86
C ILE A 917 17.47 24.78 -2.51
N MET A 918 16.87 25.29 -1.44
CA MET A 918 17.45 25.27 -0.11
C MET A 918 17.58 23.84 0.44
N VAL A 919 16.57 22.99 0.25
CA VAL A 919 16.62 21.57 0.59
C VAL A 919 17.71 20.87 -0.22
N TRP A 920 17.84 21.19 -1.51
CA TRP A 920 18.86 20.58 -2.36
C TRP A 920 20.28 20.95 -1.90
N LEU A 921 20.53 22.20 -1.52
CA LEU A 921 21.85 22.69 -1.10
C LEU A 921 22.22 22.33 0.34
N PHE A 922 21.26 22.34 1.27
CA PHE A 922 21.55 22.27 2.71
C PHE A 922 21.11 20.97 3.39
N MET A 923 20.09 20.29 2.87
CA MET A 923 19.63 19.03 3.46
C MET A 923 20.62 17.92 3.10
N ARG A 924 21.12 17.21 4.12
CA ARG A 924 22.06 16.11 3.98
C ARG A 924 21.35 14.83 4.37
N SER A 925 21.01 14.02 3.38
CA SER A 925 20.45 12.70 3.59
C SER A 925 21.17 11.73 2.66
N PRO A 926 21.68 10.62 3.17
CA PRO A 926 22.04 9.47 2.36
C PRO A 926 20.82 8.94 1.59
N SER A 927 21.08 8.21 0.50
CA SER A 927 20.06 7.54 -0.33
C SER A 927 19.42 6.33 0.36
N GLU A 928 20.12 5.74 1.33
CA GLU A 928 19.68 4.55 2.09
C GLU A 928 19.40 4.89 3.56
N ALA A 929 18.74 3.97 4.28
CA ALA A 929 18.50 4.09 5.72
C ALA A 929 19.84 3.95 6.48
N VAL A 930 20.49 5.08 6.69
CA VAL A 930 21.79 5.16 7.34
C VAL A 930 21.61 5.29 8.85
N SER A 931 22.49 4.64 9.61
CA SER A 931 22.43 4.67 11.06
C SER A 931 22.57 6.11 11.60
N LEU A 932 22.04 6.36 12.80
CA LEU A 932 22.20 7.66 13.48
C LEU A 932 23.69 8.05 13.65
N GLU A 933 24.58 7.07 13.64
CA GLU A 933 26.02 7.20 13.87
C GLU A 933 26.74 7.71 12.62
N GLU A 934 26.45 7.15 11.46
CA GLU A 934 26.97 7.60 10.16
C GLU A 934 26.48 9.01 9.80
N MET A 935 25.31 9.42 10.30
CA MET A 935 24.82 10.79 10.16
C MET A 935 25.72 11.81 10.87
N ASN A 936 26.40 11.42 11.96
CA ASN A 936 27.40 12.27 12.61
C ASN A 936 28.53 12.63 11.64
N TYR A 937 28.94 11.67 10.81
CA TYR A 937 29.97 11.86 9.80
C TYR A 937 29.53 12.82 8.70
N CYS A 938 28.31 12.64 8.16
CA CYS A 938 27.76 13.52 7.12
C CYS A 938 27.69 15.00 7.53
N PHE A 939 27.37 15.30 8.80
CA PHE A 939 27.32 16.68 9.31
C PHE A 939 28.69 17.21 9.78
N GLY A 940 29.70 16.34 9.90
CA GLY A 940 31.08 16.70 10.19
C GLY A 940 31.75 17.50 9.06
N ALA A 941 31.39 17.23 7.80
CA ALA A 941 31.94 17.92 6.64
C ALA A 941 31.48 19.40 6.51
N PRO A 942 32.35 20.32 6.03
CA PRO A 942 31.98 21.72 5.76
C PRO A 942 30.85 21.88 4.74
N THR A 943 29.93 22.84 4.96
CA THR A 943 28.79 23.10 4.06
C THR A 943 29.23 23.52 2.65
N GLY A 944 30.30 24.31 2.53
CA GLY A 944 30.82 24.71 1.22
C GLY A 944 31.22 23.51 0.36
N ARG A 945 31.91 22.51 0.95
CA ARG A 945 32.29 21.27 0.24
C ARG A 945 31.09 20.41 -0.15
N TYR A 946 30.07 20.37 0.70
CA TYR A 946 28.82 19.68 0.35
C TYR A 946 28.09 20.36 -0.80
N MET A 947 27.96 21.68 -0.77
CA MET A 947 27.33 22.45 -1.86
C MET A 947 28.13 22.32 -3.16
N ASP A 948 29.46 22.35 -3.08
CA ASP A 948 30.35 22.12 -4.21
C ASP A 948 30.11 20.75 -4.84
N TYR A 949 30.05 19.67 -4.05
CA TYR A 949 29.65 18.35 -4.56
C TYR A 949 28.26 18.35 -5.20
N GLN A 950 27.27 19.04 -4.61
CA GLN A 950 25.93 19.09 -5.19
C GLN A 950 25.97 19.77 -6.57
N VAL A 951 26.68 20.87 -6.73
CA VAL A 951 26.74 21.63 -7.98
C VAL A 951 27.65 20.97 -9.02
N SER A 952 28.82 20.48 -8.62
CA SER A 952 29.85 19.95 -9.55
C SER A 952 29.61 18.50 -9.94
N VAL A 953 29.04 17.67 -9.05
CA VAL A 953 28.86 16.23 -9.29
C VAL A 953 27.38 15.87 -9.39
N ALA A 954 26.57 16.25 -8.40
CA ALA A 954 25.19 15.79 -8.34
C ALA A 954 24.29 16.42 -9.41
N LEU A 955 24.40 17.72 -9.67
CA LEU A 955 23.58 18.43 -10.64
C LEU A 955 23.81 17.94 -12.08
N PRO A 956 25.05 17.83 -12.60
CA PRO A 956 25.29 17.26 -13.93
C PRO A 956 24.80 15.82 -14.04
N TRP A 957 24.93 15.04 -12.97
CA TRP A 957 24.41 13.67 -12.95
C TRP A 957 22.87 13.64 -13.02
N THR A 958 22.18 14.51 -12.28
CA THR A 958 20.72 14.60 -12.29
C THR A 958 20.21 15.08 -13.66
N LEU A 959 20.87 16.04 -14.29
CA LEU A 959 20.51 16.53 -15.64
C LEU A 959 20.71 15.46 -16.73
N LYS A 960 21.58 14.47 -16.50
CA LYS A 960 21.77 13.32 -17.39
C LYS A 960 20.71 12.23 -17.20
N GLN A 961 19.93 12.23 -16.12
CA GLN A 961 18.94 11.17 -15.86
C GLN A 961 17.87 11.01 -16.95
N PRO A 962 17.31 12.08 -17.56
CA PRO A 962 16.35 11.95 -18.66
C PRO A 962 16.91 11.21 -19.88
N LEU A 963 18.24 11.17 -20.05
CA LEU A 963 18.89 10.43 -21.15
C LEU A 963 18.66 8.91 -21.06
N ARG A 964 18.34 8.39 -19.87
CA ARG A 964 17.93 6.98 -19.69
C ARG A 964 16.63 6.65 -20.42
N LEU A 965 15.71 7.62 -20.57
CA LEU A 965 14.48 7.44 -21.35
C LEU A 965 14.77 7.26 -22.84
N PHE A 966 15.94 7.69 -23.29
CA PHE A 966 16.44 7.53 -24.67
C PHE A 966 17.45 6.36 -24.80
N GLY A 967 17.52 5.46 -23.81
CA GLY A 967 18.38 4.27 -23.86
C GLY A 967 19.87 4.51 -23.56
N ILE A 968 20.26 5.69 -23.09
CA ILE A 968 21.66 6.00 -22.76
C ILE A 968 21.99 5.59 -21.32
N THR A 969 23.01 4.76 -21.16
CA THR A 969 23.49 4.29 -19.84
C THR A 969 24.17 5.42 -19.07
N VAL A 970 23.60 5.81 -17.93
CA VAL A 970 24.18 6.81 -17.01
C VAL A 970 24.81 6.08 -15.81
N THR A 971 26.09 6.35 -15.56
CA THR A 971 26.89 5.77 -14.45
C THR A 971 26.27 6.04 -13.08
N LYS A 972 26.59 5.19 -12.07
CA LYS A 972 26.11 5.37 -10.69
C LYS A 972 26.64 6.70 -10.13
N LYS A 973 25.80 7.42 -9.40
CA LYS A 973 26.20 8.66 -8.72
C LYS A 973 27.25 8.34 -7.65
N PRO A 974 28.42 9.01 -7.61
CA PRO A 974 29.39 8.84 -6.52
C PRO A 974 28.75 9.27 -5.20
N GLU A 975 28.93 8.50 -4.12
CA GLU A 975 28.41 8.93 -2.82
C GLU A 975 29.20 10.10 -2.25
N PHE A 976 28.54 10.95 -1.46
CA PHE A 976 29.21 12.13 -0.89
C PHE A 976 30.36 11.74 0.04
N ALA A 977 30.22 10.65 0.80
CA ALA A 977 31.27 10.17 1.70
C ALA A 977 32.52 9.73 0.94
N GLU A 978 32.35 8.90 -0.10
CA GLU A 978 33.43 8.45 -1.00
C GLU A 978 34.12 9.64 -1.67
N TRP A 979 33.36 10.54 -2.28
CA TRP A 979 33.90 11.74 -2.92
C TRP A 979 34.68 12.64 -1.95
N TYR A 980 34.19 12.78 -0.70
CA TYR A 980 34.85 13.61 0.31
C TYR A 980 36.15 13.00 0.82
N HIS A 981 36.21 11.67 0.98
CA HIS A 981 37.43 10.94 1.34
C HIS A 981 38.46 10.99 0.22
N ASP A 982 38.07 10.68 -1.02
CA ASP A 982 38.95 10.74 -2.18
C ASP A 982 39.51 12.15 -2.38
N ALA A 983 38.68 13.19 -2.21
CA ALA A 983 39.14 14.57 -2.32
C ALA A 983 40.12 14.96 -1.20
N ALA A 984 39.98 14.37 -0.01
CA ALA A 984 40.89 14.61 1.12
C ALA A 984 42.22 13.86 0.94
N GLU A 985 42.20 12.62 0.49
CA GLU A 985 43.41 11.84 0.16
C GLU A 985 44.17 12.45 -1.01
N ASN A 986 43.47 12.84 -2.08
CA ASN A 986 44.11 13.51 -3.23
C ASN A 986 44.70 14.88 -2.86
N ALA A 987 44.06 15.62 -1.94
CA ALA A 987 44.62 16.87 -1.43
C ALA A 987 45.84 16.64 -0.51
N ALA A 988 45.86 15.56 0.26
CA ALA A 988 47.01 15.17 1.08
C ALA A 988 48.18 14.69 0.21
N HIS A 989 47.91 13.93 -0.85
CA HIS A 989 48.91 13.49 -1.83
C HIS A 989 49.45 14.62 -2.72
N ALA A 990 48.67 15.69 -2.96
CA ALA A 990 49.13 16.86 -3.69
C ALA A 990 49.90 17.86 -2.79
N ALA A 991 49.77 17.74 -1.47
CA ALA A 991 50.46 18.56 -0.48
C ALA A 991 51.75 17.90 0.06
N ALA A 992 51.87 16.58 -0.09
CA ALA A 992 53.10 15.81 0.08
C ALA A 992 53.91 15.82 -1.23
#